data_AF-A0A1M7R4L7-F1
#
_entry.id   AF-A0A1M7R4L7-F1
#
_cell.length_a   1.000
_cell.length_b   1.000
_cell.length_c   1.000
_cell.angle_alpha   90.00
_cell.angle_beta   90.00
_cell.angle_gamma   90.00
#
_symmetry.space_group_name_H-M   'P 1'
#
loop_
_entity.id
_entity.type
_entity.pdbx_description
1 polymer ?
#
loop_
_entity_poly.entity_id
_entity_poly.type
_entity_poly.pdbx_seq_one_letter_code
_entity_poly.pdbx_strand_id
1 'polypeptide(L)'
;MPRFFHQFLQAWRDRRRSRRRAVNLRAAQRHPRMKLVPSRGEVAPHIIPARTAWISLAAFCVVAGGGALIAGHARHLTAATASTPQSAANVRAANAYQATLPGVAFTVPERAAISASLHPAGALLIAAGVQASPPVRVDLCSQLRSPGDKRLQPLRLGYRFDDVKRWVARSQDANVQISLHNVLLVADRSTGADAMPEVQVEGVARADFTDPLSEPLQLRWRTRQGEARWLSDASLGQIEQGASGQVALRQQGWLLWGRDSALRIERRSNAMCPQAGELLVQMYRPGASPETPAPALVAAFPARGRAVSSYLAPGSYQVPQAAAGALEDQSLFDELQARGLIRLTANGAIELAPRDLPQWQAAGATERVAELQSWKQIQPGPATHKLFKRLYYQADGAYVRQQVDIYNSERRLLAWRIKAPAGLSLDWTASTGSSANGSAPVMVATTSQMPVSASRLFASLPQGWQPWTRVARWPQAGEGNGRPVVHLTLALPRAANGGEQLQMLVAGRVGSGIIGAGAQFIPACTGRACANTADVQQLNLTLQAGARSVQLDVQPLDFSAPEDQKYRHLRVAGGRLVWQPLAQSDNTAARGAAPSPVQLADRNGTALWTDGAPTDAAIDAGLAPLLGLDPEHANSVAGMLSRLPAADGAVSAKLTLDLPLQALSQRVLDCVAMHRGRWDGGKCSGAQPAPEGRHAGLVILDTETGDILAAAGMGAGAVTSANWAEVRDFDRTSPARSPLRLPALQHDGGAHQSPGSTFKVVSALGLEIAAQSDPQIDALLGGMPLPAINRLAAQRGYGFQTDAASYPLNPRLAHITNYREQSLDRRAQEGRLGLAQALTYSLNTWFAWSSELSDRSLFGRPDGGAPDLQALDADALDSIRPIVAAAHRLGFEQSLRLDGGLLPADFNWRNWDALQATPAHMDPIHTRHELRQMAIGLRMQVTPLQMALASAAVGQGRVVTPRMMLTLGRQDSVTPAAPPLGIRLDRIKAGMKGVVDVGTGAGAFRSAALGKVRPGLYGKTGTAPSGEDTATVWFTGWLEAGSLPGQTHRLAMAAFVSHSDATGGEHAAPVVAAILSTLATQNTEQKGK
;
A
#
# COMPACT_ATOMS: atom_id res chain seq x y z
N MET A 1 47.80 -7.70 47.88
CA MET A 1 46.53 -8.47 47.85
C MET A 1 45.36 -7.87 47.02
N PRO A 2 45.51 -7.33 45.77
CA PRO A 2 44.34 -6.83 45.01
C PRO A 2 43.75 -7.80 43.96
N ARG A 3 44.53 -8.77 43.44
CA ARG A 3 44.10 -9.66 42.34
C ARG A 3 43.11 -10.75 42.76
N PHE A 4 43.22 -11.26 43.99
CA PHE A 4 42.36 -12.34 44.49
C PHE A 4 40.92 -11.86 44.77
N PHE A 5 40.77 -10.65 45.32
CA PHE A 5 39.47 -10.01 45.50
C PHE A 5 38.77 -9.71 44.17
N HIS A 6 39.54 -9.31 43.15
CA HIS A 6 38.99 -9.02 41.82
C HIS A 6 38.47 -10.28 41.13
N GLN A 7 39.18 -11.40 41.24
CA GLN A 7 38.76 -12.70 40.72
C GLN A 7 37.55 -13.26 41.49
N PHE A 8 37.50 -13.09 42.81
CA PHE A 8 36.37 -13.56 43.62
C PHE A 8 35.08 -12.77 43.33
N LEU A 9 35.18 -11.45 43.16
CA LEU A 9 34.05 -10.59 42.78
C LEU A 9 33.55 -10.89 41.36
N GLN A 10 34.46 -11.24 40.44
CA GLN A 10 34.12 -11.60 39.07
C GLN A 10 33.42 -12.98 39.01
N ALA A 11 33.96 -13.98 39.71
CA ALA A 11 33.34 -15.30 39.85
C ALA A 11 31.97 -15.24 40.54
N TRP A 12 31.80 -14.37 41.54
CA TRP A 12 30.53 -14.19 42.24
C TRP A 12 29.47 -13.48 41.38
N ARG A 13 29.88 -12.49 40.56
CA ARG A 13 29.02 -11.84 39.56
C ARG A 13 28.54 -12.81 38.49
N ASP A 14 29.41 -13.69 38.00
CA ASP A 14 29.08 -14.69 36.98
C ASP A 14 28.13 -15.77 37.53
N ARG A 15 28.34 -16.19 38.79
CA ARG A 15 27.47 -17.18 39.47
C ARG A 15 26.08 -16.62 39.79
N ARG A 16 25.96 -15.33 40.16
CA ARG A 16 24.66 -14.66 40.33
C ARG A 16 23.92 -14.48 38.99
N ARG A 17 24.63 -14.18 37.89
CA ARG A 17 24.05 -14.06 36.55
C ARG A 17 23.52 -15.39 36.01
N SER A 18 24.27 -16.47 36.23
CA SER A 18 23.85 -17.85 35.91
C SER A 18 22.55 -18.22 36.65
N ARG A 19 22.44 -17.94 37.96
CA ARG A 19 21.24 -18.23 38.75
C ARG A 19 20.00 -17.44 38.29
N ARG A 20 20.15 -16.15 37.95
CA ARG A 20 19.03 -15.34 37.42
C ARG A 20 18.53 -15.85 36.06
N ARG A 21 19.44 -16.31 35.19
CA ARG A 21 19.08 -16.89 33.88
C ARG A 21 18.40 -18.26 34.01
N ALA A 22 18.81 -19.10 34.96
CA ALA A 22 18.15 -20.38 35.22
C ALA A 22 16.70 -20.21 35.74
N VAL A 23 16.41 -19.14 36.48
CA VAL A 23 15.06 -18.80 36.94
C VAL A 23 14.20 -18.27 35.79
N ASN A 24 14.75 -17.42 34.92
CA ASN A 24 14.03 -16.88 33.75
C ASN A 24 13.77 -17.95 32.68
N LEU A 25 14.66 -18.94 32.50
CA LEU A 25 14.45 -20.08 31.61
C LEU A 25 13.34 -21.02 32.12
N ARG A 26 13.21 -21.20 33.44
CA ARG A 26 12.10 -21.98 34.03
C ARG A 26 10.75 -21.26 33.98
N ALA A 27 10.75 -19.93 33.89
CA ALA A 27 9.53 -19.13 33.71
C ALA A 27 9.01 -19.16 32.25
N ALA A 28 9.86 -19.50 31.28
CA ALA A 28 9.50 -19.58 29.85
C ALA A 28 8.95 -20.96 29.40
N GLN A 29 8.84 -21.95 30.30
CA GLN A 29 8.43 -23.33 29.96
C GLN A 29 7.26 -23.86 30.81
N ARG A 30 6.20 -23.08 31.06
CA ARG A 30 5.01 -23.62 31.74
C ARG A 30 3.67 -23.27 31.07
N HIS A 31 3.01 -24.31 30.58
CA HIS A 31 1.54 -24.44 30.52
C HIS A 31 1.04 -25.22 31.76
N PRO A 32 -0.28 -25.22 32.06
CA PRO A 32 -0.76 -25.12 33.44
C PRO A 32 -1.13 -26.46 34.14
N ARG A 33 -1.12 -26.37 35.47
CA ARG A 33 -1.80 -27.18 36.52
C ARG A 33 -1.29 -28.58 36.85
N MET A 34 -0.85 -28.73 38.11
CA MET A 34 -1.35 -29.75 39.04
C MET A 34 -1.49 -29.13 40.44
N LYS A 35 -2.64 -29.38 41.08
CA LYS A 35 -2.92 -29.11 42.50
C LYS A 35 -2.15 -30.12 43.36
N LEU A 36 -1.55 -29.67 44.46
CA LEU A 36 -1.15 -30.54 45.56
C LEU A 36 -1.57 -29.91 46.90
N VAL A 37 -2.19 -30.78 47.70
CA VAL A 37 -2.85 -30.59 49.00
C VAL A 37 -1.81 -30.32 50.09
N PRO A 38 -2.12 -29.55 51.15
CA PRO A 38 -1.19 -29.35 52.26
C PRO A 38 -1.26 -30.52 53.24
N SER A 39 -0.13 -31.16 53.54
CA SER A 39 0.03 -31.95 54.76
C SER A 39 0.60 -31.06 55.87
N ARG A 40 -0.10 -31.09 57.00
CA ARG A 40 0.36 -30.57 58.30
C ARG A 40 1.56 -31.40 58.77
N GLY A 41 2.59 -30.72 59.27
CA GLY A 41 3.66 -31.31 60.05
C GLY A 41 4.05 -30.34 61.15
N GLU A 42 3.74 -30.71 62.38
CA GLU A 42 4.05 -29.99 63.62
C GLU A 42 5.57 -29.82 63.80
N VAL A 43 5.97 -28.68 64.36
CA VAL A 43 7.34 -28.46 64.84
C VAL A 43 7.26 -28.08 66.31
N ALA A 44 7.83 -28.94 67.16
CA ALA A 44 8.06 -28.69 68.57
C ALA A 44 9.25 -27.74 68.79
N PRO A 45 9.30 -26.98 69.90
CA PRO A 45 10.27 -25.91 70.11
C PRO A 45 11.55 -26.45 70.75
N HIS A 46 12.72 -26.04 70.23
CA HIS A 46 13.98 -26.16 70.96
C HIS A 46 14.59 -24.80 71.28
N ILE A 47 14.89 -24.67 72.55
CA ILE A 47 15.43 -23.53 73.30
C ILE A 47 16.87 -23.25 72.83
N ILE A 48 17.17 -21.99 72.53
CA ILE A 48 18.49 -21.51 72.08
C ILE A 48 19.27 -20.98 73.29
N PRO A 49 20.49 -21.46 73.59
CA PRO A 49 21.34 -20.89 74.62
C PRO A 49 22.19 -19.70 74.11
N ALA A 50 22.56 -18.85 75.07
CA ALA A 50 22.97 -17.44 74.96
C ALA A 50 24.33 -17.12 74.30
N ARG A 51 24.65 -17.72 73.15
CA ARG A 51 25.80 -17.31 72.29
C ARG A 51 25.40 -16.84 70.89
N THR A 52 24.11 -16.73 70.61
CA THR A 52 23.55 -16.31 69.31
C THR A 52 23.33 -14.80 69.18
N ALA A 53 23.26 -14.04 70.29
CA ALA A 53 22.95 -12.61 70.26
C ALA A 53 23.96 -11.74 69.46
N TRP A 54 25.26 -12.06 69.52
CA TRP A 54 26.28 -11.29 68.79
C TRP A 54 26.32 -11.61 67.29
N ILE A 55 25.96 -12.84 66.91
CA ILE A 55 25.85 -13.24 65.50
C ILE A 55 24.57 -12.64 64.89
N SER A 56 23.47 -12.58 65.65
CA SER A 56 22.23 -11.91 65.24
C SER A 56 22.41 -10.41 65.04
N LEU A 57 23.20 -9.73 65.89
CA LEU A 57 23.47 -8.30 65.76
C LEU A 57 24.36 -7.99 64.54
N ALA A 58 25.41 -8.79 64.31
CA ALA A 58 26.25 -8.67 63.12
C ALA A 58 25.47 -8.99 61.84
N ALA A 59 24.59 -10.00 61.86
CA ALA A 59 23.70 -10.32 60.76
C ALA A 59 22.70 -9.18 60.50
N PHE A 60 22.17 -8.55 61.55
CA PHE A 60 21.26 -7.40 61.42
C PHE A 60 21.97 -6.19 60.81
N CYS A 61 23.20 -5.89 61.21
CA CYS A 61 23.99 -4.80 60.60
C CYS A 61 24.36 -5.06 59.14
N VAL A 62 24.67 -6.32 58.76
CA VAL A 62 24.92 -6.69 57.37
C VAL A 62 23.63 -6.68 56.53
N VAL A 63 22.49 -7.06 57.11
CA VAL A 63 21.18 -7.01 56.45
C VAL A 63 20.67 -5.58 56.32
N ALA A 64 20.88 -4.72 57.32
CA ALA A 64 20.52 -3.31 57.27
C ALA A 64 21.44 -2.51 56.33
N GLY A 65 22.76 -2.74 56.40
CA GLY A 65 23.73 -2.14 55.48
C GLY A 65 23.55 -2.65 54.03
N GLY A 66 23.25 -3.94 53.87
CA GLY A 66 22.86 -4.53 52.59
C GLY A 66 21.53 -3.98 52.09
N GLY A 67 20.56 -3.76 52.97
CA GLY A 67 19.26 -3.17 52.68
C GLY A 67 19.38 -1.71 52.25
N ALA A 68 20.22 -0.92 52.90
CA ALA A 68 20.50 0.47 52.53
C ALA A 68 21.28 0.56 51.20
N LEU A 69 22.23 -0.34 50.95
CA LEU A 69 22.90 -0.45 49.65
C LEU A 69 21.96 -0.91 48.54
N ILE A 70 21.06 -1.87 48.81
CA ILE A 70 20.05 -2.32 47.85
C ILE A 70 19.02 -1.20 47.59
N ALA A 71 18.59 -0.46 48.61
CA ALA A 71 17.65 0.64 48.46
C ALA A 71 18.29 1.85 47.75
N GLY A 72 19.56 2.17 48.05
CA GLY A 72 20.34 3.19 47.36
C GLY A 72 20.62 2.82 45.91
N HIS A 73 20.96 1.55 45.64
CA HIS A 73 21.17 1.05 44.28
C HIS A 73 19.85 0.89 43.52
N ALA A 74 18.75 0.55 44.19
CA ALA A 74 17.41 0.53 43.62
C ALA A 74 16.94 1.95 43.28
N ARG A 75 17.20 2.95 44.14
CA ARG A 75 16.92 4.37 43.87
C ARG A 75 17.75 4.93 42.71
N HIS A 76 19.03 4.55 42.62
CA HIS A 76 19.91 4.94 41.52
C HIS A 76 19.58 4.20 40.21
N LEU A 77 19.08 2.95 40.29
CA LEU A 77 18.54 2.24 39.15
C LEU A 77 17.21 2.86 38.70
N THR A 78 16.29 3.22 39.59
CA THR A 78 15.04 3.92 39.22
C THR A 78 15.28 5.32 38.66
N ALA A 79 16.40 5.98 39.01
CA ALA A 79 16.80 7.24 38.38
C ALA A 79 17.46 7.05 36.99
N ALA A 80 18.00 5.86 36.70
CA ALA A 80 18.68 5.53 35.43
C ALA A 80 17.85 4.63 34.49
N THR A 81 16.77 4.02 34.98
CA THR A 81 15.83 3.23 34.19
C THR A 81 14.52 3.97 34.09
N ALA A 82 14.18 4.36 32.86
CA ALA A 82 12.84 4.72 32.43
C ALA A 82 11.80 3.81 33.12
N SER A 83 11.08 4.35 34.12
CA SER A 83 10.26 3.59 35.08
C SER A 83 8.94 3.10 34.48
N THR A 84 8.64 3.45 33.23
CA THR A 84 7.50 2.94 32.46
C THR A 84 7.94 2.54 31.03
N PRO A 85 7.28 1.56 30.39
CA PRO A 85 7.50 1.23 28.98
C PRO A 85 7.42 2.46 28.06
N GLN A 86 6.54 3.41 28.38
CA GLN A 86 6.36 4.68 27.67
C GLN A 86 7.58 5.60 27.83
N SER A 87 8.12 5.76 29.03
CA SER A 87 9.36 6.53 29.23
C SER A 87 10.55 5.89 28.48
N ALA A 88 10.61 4.56 28.37
CA ALA A 88 11.66 3.87 27.62
C ALA A 88 11.47 4.02 26.09
N ALA A 89 10.23 4.12 25.61
CA ALA A 89 9.94 4.47 24.23
C ALA A 89 10.33 5.92 23.93
N ASN A 90 10.01 6.86 24.82
CA ASN A 90 10.31 8.29 24.65
C ASN A 90 11.82 8.56 24.59
N VAL A 91 12.62 7.94 25.47
CA VAL A 91 14.10 8.03 25.42
C VAL A 91 14.65 7.46 24.11
N ARG A 92 14.07 6.36 23.61
CA ARG A 92 14.51 5.75 22.34
C ARG A 92 14.13 6.58 21.13
N ALA A 93 12.95 7.21 21.14
CA ALA A 93 12.51 8.09 20.07
C ALA A 93 13.38 9.36 20.00
N ALA A 94 13.77 9.91 21.17
CA ALA A 94 14.69 11.04 21.24
C ALA A 94 16.12 10.71 20.75
N ASN A 95 16.57 9.45 20.83
CA ASN A 95 17.87 9.04 20.31
C ASN A 95 18.02 9.29 18.80
N ALA A 96 16.92 9.30 18.03
CA ALA A 96 16.96 9.57 16.59
C ALA A 96 17.58 10.94 16.26
N TYR A 97 17.45 11.91 17.17
CA TYR A 97 17.94 13.28 17.01
C TYR A 97 19.33 13.50 17.63
N GLN A 98 19.93 12.49 18.26
CA GLN A 98 21.22 12.64 18.97
C GLN A 98 22.35 13.11 18.05
N ALA A 99 22.36 12.66 16.80
CA ALA A 99 23.38 13.05 15.84
C ALA A 99 23.23 14.51 15.33
N THR A 100 22.05 15.11 15.48
CA THR A 100 21.73 16.44 14.92
C THR A 100 21.58 17.52 15.98
N LEU A 101 20.98 17.21 17.13
CA LEU A 101 20.66 18.15 18.21
C LEU A 101 20.99 17.56 19.59
N PRO A 102 22.26 17.21 19.88
CA PRO A 102 22.65 16.55 21.12
C PRO A 102 22.34 17.43 22.33
N GLY A 103 21.71 16.86 23.36
CA GLY A 103 21.41 17.55 24.62
C GLY A 103 20.20 18.50 24.58
N VAL A 104 19.49 18.62 23.45
CA VAL A 104 18.31 19.49 23.35
C VAL A 104 17.11 18.91 24.09
N ALA A 105 16.45 19.76 24.87
CA ALA A 105 15.16 19.48 25.50
C ALA A 105 14.03 20.14 24.68
N PHE A 106 12.93 19.44 24.45
CA PHE A 106 11.76 20.00 23.78
C PHE A 106 10.46 19.32 24.24
N THR A 107 9.31 19.96 23.96
CA THR A 107 7.98 19.42 24.30
C THR A 107 7.12 19.34 23.06
N VAL A 108 6.48 18.20 22.87
CA VAL A 108 5.46 17.97 21.84
C VAL A 108 4.10 18.27 22.46
N PRO A 109 3.35 19.27 21.96
CA PRO A 109 2.06 19.64 22.54
C PRO A 109 0.97 18.62 22.21
N GLU A 110 -0.03 18.53 23.07
CA GLU A 110 -1.22 17.69 22.85
C GLU A 110 -2.20 18.31 21.85
N ARG A 111 -2.23 19.65 21.77
CA ARG A 111 -3.12 20.41 20.89
C ARG A 111 -2.46 20.68 19.54
N ALA A 112 -3.29 20.89 18.52
CA ALA A 112 -2.86 21.30 17.19
C ALA A 112 -1.98 22.56 17.25
N ALA A 113 -0.74 22.45 16.80
CA ALA A 113 0.22 23.54 16.78
C ALA A 113 1.36 23.24 15.80
N ILE A 114 1.83 24.28 15.11
CA ILE A 114 3.08 24.22 14.34
C ILE A 114 4.06 25.26 14.91
N SER A 115 5.19 24.77 15.42
CA SER A 115 6.22 25.62 16.01
C SER A 115 7.60 25.28 15.47
N ALA A 116 8.42 26.30 15.27
CA ALA A 116 9.84 26.15 15.01
C ALA A 116 10.65 26.89 16.07
N SER A 117 11.72 26.27 16.57
CA SER A 117 12.62 26.82 17.60
C SER A 117 14.08 26.70 17.18
N LEU A 118 14.88 27.73 17.53
CA LEU A 118 16.33 27.75 17.30
C LEU A 118 17.06 27.15 18.50
N HIS A 119 18.10 26.37 18.21
CA HIS A 119 19.03 25.80 19.18
C HIS A 119 20.48 25.99 18.69
N PRO A 120 21.50 25.93 19.56
CA PRO A 120 22.90 26.14 19.15
C PRO A 120 23.39 25.21 18.03
N ALA A 121 22.85 23.99 17.94
CA ALA A 121 23.22 22.99 16.93
C ALA A 121 22.34 23.02 15.66
N GLY A 122 21.27 23.82 15.63
CA GLY A 122 20.34 23.92 14.51
C GLY A 122 18.91 24.28 14.95
N ALA A 123 17.93 24.07 14.07
CA ALA A 123 16.53 24.35 14.35
C ALA A 123 15.71 23.07 14.53
N LEU A 124 14.62 23.17 15.29
CA LEU A 124 13.64 22.11 15.49
C LEU A 124 12.27 22.59 15.03
N LEU A 125 11.57 21.77 14.25
CA LEU A 125 10.18 21.96 13.85
C LEU A 125 9.33 20.89 14.51
N ILE A 126 8.19 21.30 15.08
CA ILE A 126 7.17 20.42 15.66
C ILE A 126 5.84 20.74 15.00
N ALA A 127 5.23 19.75 14.37
CA ALA A 127 3.91 19.81 13.76
C ALA A 127 3.00 18.78 14.45
N ALA A 128 2.27 19.23 15.47
CA ALA A 128 1.41 18.42 16.31
C ALA A 128 -0.06 18.67 15.98
N GLY A 129 -0.90 17.64 16.03
CA GLY A 129 -2.36 17.75 15.83
C GLY A 129 -2.79 18.38 14.50
N VAL A 130 -1.90 18.39 13.49
CA VAL A 130 -2.18 18.91 12.16
C VAL A 130 -2.32 17.77 11.15
N GLN A 131 -3.19 17.96 10.18
CA GLN A 131 -3.44 17.03 9.10
C GLN A 131 -2.72 17.49 7.84
N ALA A 132 -1.98 16.57 7.22
CA ALA A 132 -1.37 16.78 5.92
C ALA A 132 -2.42 16.53 4.82
N SER A 133 -2.52 17.45 3.87
CA SER A 133 -3.29 17.25 2.63
C SER A 133 -2.57 16.22 1.72
N PRO A 134 -3.25 15.61 0.74
CA PRO A 134 -2.56 14.81 -0.28
C PRO A 134 -1.43 15.62 -0.95
N PRO A 135 -0.25 15.02 -1.18
CA PRO A 135 0.87 15.73 -1.79
C PRO A 135 0.62 15.96 -3.28
N VAL A 136 0.78 17.21 -3.73
CA VAL A 136 0.77 17.55 -5.16
C VAL A 136 2.15 17.31 -5.74
N ARG A 137 2.23 16.57 -6.85
CA ARG A 137 3.49 16.24 -7.53
C ARG A 137 3.69 17.15 -8.72
N VAL A 138 4.85 17.80 -8.79
CA VAL A 138 5.25 18.63 -9.93
C VAL A 138 6.50 18.03 -10.56
N ASP A 139 6.36 17.49 -11.76
CA ASP A 139 7.50 17.05 -12.55
C ASP A 139 8.31 18.27 -13.00
N LEU A 140 9.54 18.41 -12.50
CA LEU A 140 10.37 19.58 -12.79
C LEU A 140 10.82 19.63 -14.26
N CYS A 141 10.80 18.52 -14.98
CA CYS A 141 11.10 18.50 -16.41
C CYS A 141 10.02 19.20 -17.22
N SER A 142 8.75 19.10 -16.82
CA SER A 142 7.64 19.86 -17.42
C SER A 142 7.74 21.37 -17.14
N GLN A 143 8.50 21.75 -16.11
CA GLN A 143 8.69 23.12 -15.67
C GLN A 143 9.95 23.77 -16.25
N LEU A 144 10.78 23.04 -17.00
CA LEU A 144 11.97 23.60 -17.65
C LEU A 144 11.57 24.61 -18.74
N ARG A 145 12.38 25.66 -18.93
CA ARG A 145 12.16 26.64 -20.01
C ARG A 145 12.21 26.01 -21.40
N SER A 146 13.11 25.03 -21.57
CA SER A 146 13.22 24.18 -22.76
C SER A 146 13.94 22.89 -22.38
N PRO A 147 13.86 21.81 -23.17
CA PRO A 147 14.53 20.54 -22.85
C PRO A 147 16.06 20.65 -22.65
N GLY A 148 16.71 21.64 -23.26
CA GLY A 148 18.15 21.90 -23.12
C GLY A 148 18.52 22.93 -22.03
N ASP A 149 17.55 23.69 -21.53
CA ASP A 149 17.76 24.71 -20.48
C ASP A 149 17.27 24.17 -19.14
N LYS A 150 18.21 23.93 -18.22
CA LYS A 150 17.93 23.45 -16.87
C LYS A 150 17.27 24.49 -15.96
N ARG A 151 17.08 25.72 -16.44
CA ARG A 151 16.37 26.78 -15.70
C ARG A 151 14.86 26.54 -15.73
N LEU A 152 14.25 26.65 -14.55
CA LEU A 152 12.81 26.54 -14.39
C LEU A 152 12.09 27.79 -14.91
N GLN A 153 10.92 27.58 -15.50
CA GLN A 153 9.88 28.60 -15.53
C GLN A 153 9.35 28.80 -14.10
N PRO A 154 8.97 30.02 -13.68
CA PRO A 154 8.51 30.26 -12.31
C PRO A 154 7.34 29.36 -11.92
N LEU A 155 7.56 28.47 -10.95
CA LEU A 155 6.50 27.66 -10.36
C LEU A 155 5.76 28.49 -9.32
N ARG A 156 4.44 28.56 -9.41
CA ARG A 156 3.60 29.49 -8.62
C ARG A 156 2.66 28.71 -7.71
N LEU A 157 2.76 28.93 -6.40
CA LEU A 157 1.98 28.24 -5.37
C LEU A 157 1.21 29.26 -4.51
N GLY A 158 0.03 28.91 -4.03
CA GLY A 158 -0.74 29.77 -3.10
C GLY A 158 -1.51 30.92 -3.77
N TYR A 159 -1.69 30.85 -5.10
CA TYR A 159 -2.43 31.84 -5.87
C TYR A 159 -3.92 31.47 -5.98
N ARG A 160 -4.76 32.45 -6.31
CA ARG A 160 -6.20 32.25 -6.52
C ARG A 160 -6.55 32.37 -7.99
N PHE A 161 -7.71 31.85 -8.38
CA PHE A 161 -8.13 31.90 -9.79
C PHE A 161 -8.31 33.33 -10.31
N ASP A 162 -8.71 34.26 -9.44
CA ASP A 162 -8.78 35.68 -9.75
C ASP A 162 -7.42 36.29 -10.15
N ASP A 163 -6.32 35.79 -9.59
CA ASP A 163 -4.97 36.19 -9.98
C ASP A 163 -4.67 35.73 -11.41
N VAL A 164 -5.02 34.49 -11.73
CA VAL A 164 -4.85 33.92 -13.09
C VAL A 164 -5.70 34.68 -14.11
N LYS A 165 -6.96 35.00 -13.81
CA LYS A 165 -7.82 35.85 -14.67
C LYS A 165 -7.15 37.17 -15.01
N ARG A 166 -6.59 37.85 -14.00
CA ARG A 166 -5.87 39.12 -14.20
C ARG A 166 -4.62 38.94 -15.06
N TRP A 167 -3.89 37.83 -14.92
CA TRP A 167 -2.71 37.55 -15.74
C TRP A 167 -3.09 37.29 -17.20
N VAL A 168 -4.14 36.52 -17.43
CA VAL A 168 -4.66 36.22 -18.77
C VAL A 168 -5.16 37.48 -19.47
N ALA A 169 -5.87 38.37 -18.75
CA ALA A 169 -6.28 39.67 -19.27
C ALA A 169 -5.07 40.55 -19.63
N ARG A 170 -4.11 40.73 -18.71
CA ARG A 170 -2.88 41.49 -18.98
C ARG A 170 -2.05 40.94 -20.14
N SER A 171 -2.00 39.62 -20.28
CA SER A 171 -1.27 38.97 -21.38
C SER A 171 -1.85 39.34 -22.73
N GLN A 172 -3.16 39.55 -22.81
CA GLN A 172 -3.85 39.99 -24.02
C GLN A 172 -3.66 41.48 -24.27
N ASP A 173 -3.84 42.29 -23.23
CA ASP A 173 -3.76 43.75 -23.35
C ASP A 173 -2.34 44.23 -23.68
N ALA A 174 -1.32 43.57 -23.12
CA ALA A 174 0.08 44.00 -23.23
C ALA A 174 0.91 43.15 -24.21
N ASN A 175 0.34 42.12 -24.86
CA ASN A 175 1.04 41.14 -25.69
C ASN A 175 2.28 40.50 -24.99
N VAL A 176 2.24 40.40 -23.65
CA VAL A 176 3.28 39.75 -22.84
C VAL A 176 2.82 38.34 -22.52
N GLN A 177 3.50 37.32 -23.03
CA GLN A 177 3.15 35.92 -22.77
C GLN A 177 3.58 35.51 -21.35
N ILE A 178 2.61 35.46 -20.42
CA ILE A 178 2.83 34.93 -19.07
C ILE A 178 2.64 33.42 -19.13
N SER A 179 3.67 32.64 -18.81
CA SER A 179 3.52 31.19 -18.67
C SER A 179 2.64 30.83 -17.48
N LEU A 180 1.62 29.99 -17.73
CA LEU A 180 0.65 29.51 -16.76
C LEU A 180 0.80 28.00 -16.50
N HIS A 181 2.03 27.49 -16.55
CA HIS A 181 2.31 26.08 -16.26
C HIS A 181 2.38 25.80 -14.77
N ASN A 182 1.75 24.68 -14.37
CA ASN A 182 1.66 24.16 -13.00
C ASN A 182 1.39 25.25 -11.94
N VAL A 183 0.39 26.11 -12.16
CA VAL A 183 -0.02 27.06 -11.12
C VAL A 183 -0.86 26.31 -10.09
N LEU A 184 -0.36 26.21 -8.86
CA LEU A 184 -1.00 25.50 -7.76
C LEU A 184 -1.88 26.48 -6.97
N LEU A 185 -3.20 26.31 -7.15
CA LEU A 185 -4.21 27.20 -6.60
C LEU A 185 -4.65 26.80 -5.19
N VAL A 186 -5.05 27.80 -4.43
CA VAL A 186 -5.73 27.66 -3.13
C VAL A 186 -7.17 28.16 -3.20
N ALA A 187 -8.02 27.64 -2.33
CA ALA A 187 -9.40 28.07 -2.21
C ALA A 187 -9.48 29.43 -1.48
N ASP A 188 -10.51 30.22 -1.81
CA ASP A 188 -10.79 31.53 -1.19
C ASP A 188 -11.46 31.38 0.20
N ARG A 189 -10.87 30.57 1.10
CA ARG A 189 -11.44 30.27 2.42
C ARG A 189 -10.76 31.00 3.57
N SER A 190 -9.45 31.24 3.48
CA SER A 190 -8.69 31.92 4.53
C SER A 190 -8.50 33.41 4.24
N THR A 191 -8.91 34.23 5.21
CA THR A 191 -8.67 35.67 5.21
C THR A 191 -7.68 36.02 6.31
N GLY A 192 -7.06 37.20 6.23
CA GLY A 192 -6.17 37.67 7.27
C GLY A 192 -4.80 36.98 7.32
N ALA A 193 -4.26 36.84 8.54
CA ALA A 193 -2.93 36.25 8.79
C ALA A 193 -2.85 34.74 8.53
N ASP A 194 -3.99 34.05 8.41
CA ASP A 194 -4.07 32.62 8.13
C ASP A 194 -4.16 32.33 6.61
N ALA A 195 -4.23 33.39 5.79
CA ALA A 195 -4.20 33.28 4.34
C ALA A 195 -2.86 32.71 3.85
N MET A 196 -2.93 31.70 2.97
CA MET A 196 -1.70 31.11 2.44
C MET A 196 -0.83 32.17 1.73
N PRO A 197 0.47 32.22 2.03
CA PRO A 197 1.43 33.06 1.31
C PRO A 197 1.51 32.70 -0.18
N GLU A 198 1.71 33.70 -1.02
CA GLU A 198 2.03 33.51 -2.44
C GLU A 198 3.51 33.11 -2.54
N VAL A 199 3.80 31.97 -3.16
CA VAL A 199 5.16 31.40 -3.24
C VAL A 199 5.57 31.24 -4.71
N GLN A 200 6.81 31.59 -5.01
CA GLN A 200 7.45 31.34 -6.30
C GLN A 200 8.72 30.52 -6.12
N VAL A 201 8.88 29.48 -6.92
CA VAL A 201 10.09 28.66 -6.98
C VAL A 201 10.74 28.81 -8.35
N GLU A 202 12.02 29.15 -8.36
CA GLU A 202 12.82 29.42 -9.56
C GLU A 202 14.27 28.96 -9.38
N GLY A 203 15.06 28.98 -10.46
CA GLY A 203 16.47 28.57 -10.44
C GLY A 203 16.79 27.42 -11.39
N VAL A 204 17.94 26.78 -11.20
CA VAL A 204 18.44 25.69 -12.06
C VAL A 204 18.15 24.33 -11.40
N ALA A 205 17.32 23.51 -12.03
CA ALA A 205 16.98 22.19 -11.51
C ALA A 205 17.98 21.12 -11.98
N ARG A 206 18.76 20.59 -11.03
CA ARG A 206 19.76 19.52 -11.25
C ARG A 206 19.48 18.25 -10.44
N ALA A 207 19.87 17.08 -10.95
CA ALA A 207 19.69 15.79 -10.30
C ALA A 207 20.50 15.60 -9.00
N ASP A 208 21.57 16.37 -8.81
CA ASP A 208 22.50 16.31 -7.69
C ASP A 208 22.08 17.15 -6.47
N PHE A 209 20.77 17.40 -6.30
CA PHE A 209 20.24 18.31 -5.26
C PHE A 209 20.52 17.86 -3.81
N THR A 210 20.95 16.61 -3.60
CA THR A 210 21.39 16.12 -2.29
C THR A 210 22.87 16.40 -1.99
N ASP A 211 23.63 16.85 -2.98
CA ASP A 211 25.01 17.30 -2.83
C ASP A 211 25.01 18.72 -2.19
N PRO A 212 25.65 18.92 -1.03
CA PRO A 212 25.81 20.23 -0.42
C PRO A 212 26.48 21.28 -1.33
N LEU A 213 27.26 20.85 -2.33
CA LEU A 213 27.93 21.73 -3.29
C LEU A 213 27.06 22.10 -4.50
N SER A 214 25.93 21.43 -4.73
CA SER A 214 25.03 21.76 -5.83
C SER A 214 24.34 23.12 -5.61
N GLU A 215 23.91 23.77 -6.67
CA GLU A 215 23.17 25.05 -6.61
C GLU A 215 21.73 24.78 -6.13
N PRO A 216 21.26 25.43 -5.04
CA PRO A 216 19.90 25.25 -4.56
C PRO A 216 18.88 26.00 -5.44
N LEU A 217 17.64 25.53 -5.44
CA LEU A 217 16.53 26.32 -5.98
C LEU A 217 16.29 27.55 -5.09
N GLN A 218 15.80 28.62 -5.70
CA GLN A 218 15.39 29.84 -5.01
C GLN A 218 13.89 29.81 -4.78
N LEU A 219 13.49 30.05 -3.54
CA LEU A 219 12.10 30.19 -3.14
C LEU A 219 11.87 31.61 -2.65
N ARG A 220 10.79 32.23 -3.12
CA ARG A 220 10.35 33.56 -2.70
C ARG A 220 8.94 33.46 -2.17
N TRP A 221 8.64 34.13 -1.07
CA TRP A 221 7.26 34.24 -0.57
C TRP A 221 6.84 35.69 -0.38
N ARG A 222 5.53 35.90 -0.45
CA ARG A 222 4.88 37.14 -0.06
C ARG A 222 3.58 36.82 0.65
N THR A 223 3.41 37.39 1.83
CA THR A 223 2.16 37.36 2.59
C THR A 223 1.30 38.57 2.25
N ARG A 224 -0.03 38.43 2.28
CA ARG A 224 -0.94 39.58 2.15
C ARG A 224 -1.09 40.33 3.49
N GLN A 225 -1.11 39.58 4.58
CA GLN A 225 -1.15 40.07 5.97
C GLN A 225 -0.37 39.10 6.87
N GLY A 226 0.24 39.62 7.94
CA GLY A 226 1.05 38.83 8.86
C GLY A 226 2.48 38.57 8.38
N GLU A 227 3.12 37.54 8.94
CA GLU A 227 4.48 37.11 8.60
C GLU A 227 4.50 35.60 8.36
N ALA A 228 5.46 35.14 7.55
CA ALA A 228 5.77 33.73 7.39
C ALA A 228 7.20 33.44 7.83
N ARG A 229 7.45 32.18 8.20
CA ARG A 229 8.74 31.66 8.63
C ARG A 229 9.17 30.52 7.71
N TRP A 230 10.41 30.53 7.24
CA TRP A 230 10.99 29.48 6.41
C TRP A 230 12.09 28.74 7.16
N LEU A 231 12.05 27.41 7.06
CA LEU A 231 13.08 26.51 7.56
C LEU A 231 13.38 25.43 6.52
N SER A 232 14.65 25.20 6.18
CA SER A 232 15.02 24.20 5.17
C SER A 232 16.37 23.58 5.42
N ASP A 233 16.70 22.55 4.66
CA ASP A 233 18.04 21.96 4.63
C ASP A 233 19.11 22.90 4.07
N ALA A 234 18.71 23.97 3.39
CA ALA A 234 19.59 25.02 2.91
C ALA A 234 19.75 26.19 3.91
N SER A 235 18.94 26.25 4.97
CA SER A 235 18.99 27.34 5.94
C SER A 235 20.09 27.19 7.01
N LEU A 236 20.85 26.08 6.97
CA LEU A 236 21.95 25.82 7.91
C LEU A 236 21.53 25.98 9.39
N GLY A 237 20.33 25.47 9.71
CA GLY A 237 19.77 25.52 11.05
C GLY A 237 19.26 26.90 11.49
N GLN A 238 19.11 27.84 10.57
CA GLN A 238 18.48 29.15 10.80
C GLN A 238 17.00 29.15 10.38
N ILE A 239 16.23 30.08 10.94
CA ILE A 239 14.83 30.34 10.59
C ILE A 239 14.77 31.75 10.00
N GLU A 240 14.32 31.85 8.76
CA GLU A 240 14.10 33.13 8.08
C GLU A 240 12.66 33.59 8.31
N GLN A 241 12.42 34.85 8.65
CA GLN A 241 11.09 35.35 9.01
C GLN A 241 10.81 36.71 8.38
N GLY A 242 9.58 36.90 7.89
CA GLY A 242 9.07 38.21 7.48
C GLY A 242 7.82 38.14 6.60
N ALA A 243 7.27 39.31 6.29
CA ALA A 243 6.12 39.44 5.38
C ALA A 243 6.45 39.01 3.94
N SER A 244 7.72 39.08 3.55
CA SER A 244 8.27 38.53 2.32
C SER A 244 9.71 38.10 2.56
N GLY A 245 10.21 37.16 1.75
CA GLY A 245 11.62 36.79 1.79
C GLY A 245 12.04 35.96 0.58
N GLN A 246 13.35 35.77 0.46
CA GLN A 246 13.99 34.95 -0.56
C GLN A 246 14.99 34.02 0.10
N VAL A 247 14.85 32.73 -0.14
CA VAL A 247 15.56 31.65 0.56
C VAL A 247 15.92 30.53 -0.39
N ALA A 248 16.90 29.71 0.00
CA ALA A 248 17.30 28.53 -0.75
C ALA A 248 16.47 27.29 -0.36
N LEU A 249 16.30 26.38 -1.33
CA LEU A 249 15.70 25.05 -1.18
C LEU A 249 16.58 24.02 -1.88
N ARG A 250 17.08 23.01 -1.14
CA ARG A 250 17.83 21.89 -1.72
C ARG A 250 16.93 20.68 -1.90
N GLN A 251 16.79 19.88 -0.85
CA GLN A 251 15.98 18.68 -0.80
C GLN A 251 14.66 18.91 -0.07
N GLN A 252 14.61 19.70 1.02
CA GLN A 252 13.35 19.91 1.74
C GLN A 252 13.28 21.23 2.50
N GLY A 253 12.08 21.79 2.61
CA GLY A 253 11.81 22.99 3.39
C GLY A 253 10.35 23.13 3.81
N TRP A 254 10.12 24.00 4.78
CA TRP A 254 8.85 24.28 5.41
C TRP A 254 8.62 25.79 5.47
N LEU A 255 7.50 26.24 4.89
CA LEU A 255 6.98 27.59 5.07
C LEU A 255 5.85 27.54 6.09
N LEU A 256 5.97 28.28 7.18
CA LEU A 256 5.00 28.32 8.29
C LEU A 256 4.34 29.70 8.32
N TRP A 257 3.03 29.77 8.48
CA TRP A 257 2.30 31.03 8.66
C TRP A 257 1.13 30.81 9.62
N GLY A 258 0.56 31.91 10.12
CA GLY A 258 -0.44 31.83 11.18
C GLY A 258 0.08 31.06 12.40
N ARG A 259 -0.83 30.37 13.11
CA ARG A 259 -0.49 29.60 14.32
C ARG A 259 -0.24 28.11 14.07
N ASP A 260 -0.82 27.57 13.01
CA ASP A 260 -0.99 26.12 12.82
C ASP A 260 -1.04 25.69 11.34
N SER A 261 -0.59 26.55 10.43
CA SER A 261 -0.56 26.27 9.00
C SER A 261 0.87 26.22 8.46
N ALA A 262 1.12 25.25 7.58
CA ALA A 262 2.42 25.10 6.94
C ALA A 262 2.35 24.50 5.54
N LEU A 263 3.39 24.76 4.75
CA LEU A 263 3.64 24.18 3.44
C LEU A 263 5.00 23.48 3.50
N ARG A 264 5.00 22.16 3.34
CA ARG A 264 6.20 21.36 3.12
C ARG A 264 6.46 21.25 1.63
N ILE A 265 7.70 21.48 1.23
CA ILE A 265 8.18 21.26 -0.12
C ILE A 265 9.35 20.27 -0.04
N GLU A 266 9.28 19.18 -0.79
CA GLU A 266 10.32 18.16 -0.85
C GLU A 266 10.70 17.87 -2.29
N ARG A 267 12.00 17.77 -2.58
CA ARG A 267 12.55 17.44 -3.87
C ARG A 267 13.01 15.98 -3.89
N ARG A 268 12.58 15.24 -4.91
CA ARG A 268 12.85 13.80 -5.05
C ARG A 268 13.40 13.46 -6.42
N SER A 269 14.17 12.38 -6.49
CA SER A 269 14.54 11.80 -7.78
C SER A 269 13.30 11.19 -8.42
N ASN A 270 13.18 11.37 -9.74
CA ASN A 270 12.09 10.82 -10.53
C ASN A 270 12.70 10.12 -11.74
N ALA A 271 12.33 8.85 -11.98
CA ALA A 271 12.83 8.08 -13.11
C ALA A 271 12.40 8.66 -14.46
N MET A 272 11.24 9.32 -14.53
CA MET A 272 10.74 9.99 -15.73
C MET A 272 11.43 11.34 -15.98
N CYS A 273 12.02 11.92 -14.93
CA CYS A 273 12.74 13.18 -14.97
C CYS A 273 14.12 13.05 -14.29
N PRO A 274 15.03 12.22 -14.84
CA PRO A 274 16.30 11.92 -14.18
C PRO A 274 17.21 13.15 -14.06
N GLN A 275 17.05 14.15 -14.92
CA GLN A 275 17.88 15.36 -14.94
C GLN A 275 17.53 16.40 -13.87
N ALA A 276 16.29 16.44 -13.40
CA ALA A 276 15.80 17.50 -12.49
C ALA A 276 15.01 16.97 -11.29
N GLY A 277 14.38 15.80 -11.39
CA GLY A 277 13.55 15.20 -10.36
C GLY A 277 12.11 15.72 -10.34
N GLU A 278 11.45 15.62 -9.20
CA GLU A 278 10.12 16.16 -8.95
C GLU A 278 10.09 16.99 -7.65
N LEU A 279 9.08 17.86 -7.51
CA LEU A 279 8.70 18.47 -6.24
C LEU A 279 7.42 17.82 -5.72
N LEU A 280 7.43 17.43 -4.45
CA LEU A 280 6.25 17.15 -3.65
C LEU A 280 5.90 18.38 -2.82
N VAL A 281 4.73 18.94 -3.07
CA VAL A 281 4.20 20.09 -2.36
C VAL A 281 3.04 19.63 -1.50
N GLN A 282 3.14 19.82 -0.19
CA GLN A 282 2.16 19.29 0.76
C GLN A 282 1.84 20.31 1.83
N MET A 283 0.56 20.52 2.08
CA MET A 283 0.09 21.53 3.01
C MET A 283 -0.47 20.89 4.27
N TYR A 284 -0.23 21.55 5.41
CA TYR A 284 -0.58 21.11 6.75
C TYR A 284 -1.47 22.16 7.40
N ARG A 285 -2.59 21.72 7.97
CA ARG A 285 -3.58 22.56 8.67
C ARG A 285 -4.16 21.81 9.88
N PRO A 286 -4.84 22.49 10.83
CA PRO A 286 -5.59 21.82 11.88
C PRO A 286 -6.60 20.82 11.30
N GLY A 287 -6.67 19.62 11.90
CA GLY A 287 -7.71 18.66 11.57
C GLY A 287 -9.09 19.09 12.09
N ALA A 288 -10.16 18.58 11.47
CA ALA A 288 -11.54 18.90 11.83
C ALA A 288 -11.99 18.39 13.23
N SER A 289 -11.23 17.47 13.85
CA SER A 289 -11.51 16.93 15.18
C SER A 289 -10.23 16.90 16.03
N PRO A 290 -9.96 17.96 16.82
CA PRO A 290 -8.73 18.09 17.61
C PRO A 290 -8.76 17.34 18.96
N GLU A 291 -9.74 16.45 19.20
CA GLU A 291 -10.03 15.95 20.56
C GLU A 291 -9.13 14.80 21.03
N THR A 292 -8.43 14.10 20.14
CA THR A 292 -7.51 13.01 20.51
C THR A 292 -6.04 13.36 20.24
N PRO A 293 -5.13 13.18 21.23
CA PRO A 293 -3.71 13.47 21.04
C PRO A 293 -3.08 12.51 20.02
N ALA A 294 -2.71 13.01 18.85
CA ALA A 294 -2.03 12.24 17.81
C ALA A 294 -0.50 12.44 17.84
N PRO A 295 0.31 11.47 17.37
CA PRO A 295 1.75 11.67 17.21
C PRO A 295 2.06 12.87 16.32
N ALA A 296 2.95 13.74 16.77
CA ALA A 296 3.42 14.91 16.04
C ALA A 296 4.62 14.56 15.15
N LEU A 297 4.68 15.17 13.97
CA LEU A 297 5.89 15.14 13.16
C LEU A 297 6.91 16.12 13.77
N VAL A 298 8.08 15.61 14.14
CA VAL A 298 9.18 16.41 14.67
C VAL A 298 10.38 16.31 13.72
N ALA A 299 10.84 17.44 13.19
CA ALA A 299 11.93 17.53 12.24
C ALA A 299 13.05 18.44 12.74
N ALA A 300 14.28 17.93 12.78
CA ALA A 300 15.48 18.67 13.16
C ALA A 300 16.28 19.05 11.91
N PHE A 301 16.63 20.33 11.80
CA PHE A 301 17.45 20.91 10.74
C PHE A 301 18.78 21.36 11.33
N PRO A 302 19.84 20.53 11.26
CA PRO A 302 21.11 20.86 11.89
C PRO A 302 21.84 21.98 11.12
N ALA A 303 22.74 22.68 11.81
CA ALA A 303 23.65 23.63 11.16
C ALA A 303 24.61 22.96 10.16
N ARG A 304 24.87 21.66 10.35
CA ARG A 304 25.68 20.81 9.47
C ARG A 304 25.08 19.41 9.37
N GLY A 305 25.04 18.85 8.16
CA GLY A 305 24.51 17.51 7.91
C GLY A 305 23.10 17.52 7.36
N ARG A 306 22.41 16.38 7.44
CA ARG A 306 21.07 16.20 6.89
C ARG A 306 19.99 16.38 7.96
N ALA A 307 18.85 16.92 7.56
CA ALA A 307 17.68 16.98 8.43
C ALA A 307 17.18 15.58 8.80
N VAL A 308 16.68 15.41 10.02
CA VAL A 308 16.16 14.15 10.56
C VAL A 308 14.73 14.38 11.04
N SER A 309 13.82 13.45 10.77
CA SER A 309 12.44 13.54 11.24
C SER A 309 11.94 12.22 11.82
N SER A 310 10.98 12.31 12.76
CA SER A 310 10.31 11.17 13.38
C SER A 310 8.93 11.60 13.89
N TYR A 311 8.04 10.64 14.13
CA TYR A 311 6.77 10.89 14.80
C TYR A 311 6.90 10.63 16.29
N LEU A 312 6.47 11.59 17.10
CA LEU A 312 6.58 11.55 18.56
C LEU A 312 5.21 11.77 19.19
N ALA A 313 4.86 10.97 20.19
CA ALA A 313 3.65 11.21 20.98
C ALA A 313 3.75 12.55 21.74
N PRO A 314 2.64 13.17 22.14
CA PRO A 314 2.68 14.32 23.03
C PRO A 314 3.45 14.03 24.33
N GLY A 315 4.22 15.01 24.80
CA GLY A 315 5.05 14.89 26.00
C GLY A 315 6.40 15.61 25.89
N SER A 316 7.19 15.52 26.97
CA SER A 316 8.53 16.13 27.05
C SER A 316 9.63 15.13 26.68
N TYR A 317 10.59 15.60 25.89
CA TYR A 317 11.69 14.80 25.35
C TYR A 317 13.03 15.45 25.65
N GLN A 318 14.01 14.60 25.96
CA GLN A 318 15.41 14.98 26.16
C GLN A 318 16.27 14.19 25.18
N VAL A 319 16.92 14.88 24.24
CA VAL A 319 17.89 14.26 23.34
C VAL A 319 19.16 13.94 24.14
N PRO A 320 19.64 12.69 24.15
CA PRO A 320 20.86 12.35 24.87
C PRO A 320 22.06 13.10 24.31
N GLN A 321 23.00 13.45 25.19
CA GLN A 321 24.22 14.14 24.82
C GLN A 321 25.23 13.19 24.15
N ALA A 322 25.25 11.91 24.55
CA ALA A 322 26.13 10.88 24.00
C ALA A 322 25.32 9.74 23.36
N ALA A 323 25.91 9.07 22.36
CA ALA A 323 25.30 7.90 21.75
C ALA A 323 25.14 6.75 22.77
N ALA A 324 24.09 5.94 22.60
CA ALA A 324 23.89 4.76 23.43
C ALA A 324 25.06 3.77 23.30
N GLY A 325 25.43 3.11 24.41
CA GLY A 325 26.45 2.06 24.39
C GLY A 325 26.05 0.86 23.52
N ALA A 326 27.01 0.26 22.84
CA ALA A 326 26.80 -0.92 21.98
C ALA A 326 26.24 -2.12 22.77
N LEU A 327 25.35 -2.89 22.14
CA LEU A 327 24.81 -4.14 22.70
C LEU A 327 25.90 -5.24 22.72
N GLU A 328 25.77 -6.25 23.60
CA GLU A 328 26.75 -7.34 23.76
C GLU A 328 27.08 -8.05 22.43
N ASP A 329 26.07 -8.23 21.58
CA ASP A 329 26.19 -8.86 20.25
C ASP A 329 26.91 -7.94 19.24
N GLN A 330 26.64 -6.63 19.30
CA GLN A 330 27.34 -5.63 18.49
C GLN A 330 28.82 -5.59 18.86
N SER A 331 29.14 -5.54 20.16
CA SER A 331 30.53 -5.57 20.61
C SER A 331 31.23 -6.88 20.23
N LEU A 332 30.57 -8.04 20.32
CA LEU A 332 31.13 -9.30 19.84
C LEU A 332 31.40 -9.25 18.33
N PHE A 333 30.46 -8.76 17.54
CA PHE A 333 30.61 -8.62 16.09
C PHE A 333 31.82 -7.73 15.74
N ASP A 334 31.94 -6.57 16.37
CA ASP A 334 33.03 -5.63 16.13
C ASP A 334 34.40 -6.26 16.53
N GLU A 335 34.45 -6.99 17.66
CA GLU A 335 35.64 -7.74 18.09
C GLU A 335 36.03 -8.86 17.11
N LEU A 336 35.05 -9.61 16.60
CA LEU A 336 35.26 -10.67 15.59
C LEU A 336 35.79 -10.07 14.29
N GLN A 337 35.24 -8.95 13.84
CA GLN A 337 35.62 -8.29 12.59
C GLN A 337 37.03 -7.70 12.68
N ALA A 338 37.36 -7.06 13.80
CA ALA A 338 38.69 -6.51 14.05
C ALA A 338 39.79 -7.59 14.05
N ARG A 339 39.44 -8.84 14.41
CA ARG A 339 40.35 -9.99 14.42
C ARG A 339 40.32 -10.81 13.12
N GLY A 340 39.53 -10.40 12.13
CA GLY A 340 39.39 -11.10 10.85
C GLY A 340 38.64 -12.45 10.94
N LEU A 341 37.96 -12.73 12.05
CA LEU A 341 37.20 -13.97 12.26
C LEU A 341 35.82 -13.95 11.57
N ILE A 342 35.39 -12.77 11.15
CA ILE A 342 34.27 -12.52 10.26
C ILE A 342 34.76 -11.58 9.17
N ARG A 343 34.53 -11.94 7.90
CA ARG A 343 35.01 -11.15 6.75
C ARG A 343 33.99 -11.10 5.63
N LEU A 344 34.02 -10.01 4.88
CA LEU A 344 33.28 -9.86 3.63
C LEU A 344 34.16 -10.37 2.48
N THR A 345 33.64 -11.29 1.69
CA THR A 345 34.32 -11.82 0.50
C THR A 345 34.15 -10.87 -0.69
N ALA A 346 34.92 -11.10 -1.77
CA ALA A 346 34.78 -10.34 -3.02
C ALA A 346 33.38 -10.48 -3.67
N ASN A 347 32.69 -11.60 -3.44
CA ASN A 347 31.31 -11.81 -3.89
C ASN A 347 30.25 -11.27 -2.92
N GLY A 348 30.66 -10.54 -1.87
CA GLY A 348 29.77 -9.86 -0.93
C GLY A 348 29.10 -10.75 0.13
N ALA A 349 29.48 -12.03 0.22
CA ALA A 349 29.06 -12.94 1.28
C ALA A 349 29.89 -12.74 2.56
N ILE A 350 29.32 -13.12 3.70
CA ILE A 350 30.03 -13.12 4.98
C ILE A 350 30.56 -14.51 5.24
N GLU A 351 31.86 -14.60 5.44
CA GLU A 351 32.52 -15.82 5.91
C GLU A 351 32.82 -15.73 7.40
N LEU A 352 32.61 -16.85 8.09
CA LEU A 352 32.98 -17.05 9.49
C LEU A 352 34.15 -18.01 9.55
N ALA A 353 35.10 -17.74 10.46
CA ALA A 353 36.22 -18.64 10.67
C ALA A 353 35.72 -20.03 11.10
N PRO A 354 36.14 -21.14 10.44
CA PRO A 354 35.65 -22.49 10.73
C PRO A 354 35.80 -22.88 12.21
N ARG A 355 34.83 -23.65 12.74
CA ARG A 355 34.79 -24.04 14.16
C ARG A 355 36.05 -24.79 14.60
N ASP A 356 36.63 -25.54 13.69
CA ASP A 356 37.81 -26.39 13.81
C ASP A 356 39.13 -25.68 13.45
N LEU A 357 39.10 -24.39 13.03
CA LEU A 357 40.31 -23.64 12.68
C LEU A 357 41.40 -23.71 13.76
N PRO A 358 41.11 -23.57 15.08
CA PRO A 358 42.13 -23.71 16.12
C PRO A 358 42.78 -25.11 16.15
N GLN A 359 42.01 -26.17 15.88
CA GLN A 359 42.50 -27.55 15.83
C GLN A 359 43.34 -27.77 14.57
N TRP A 360 42.89 -27.25 13.43
CA TRP A 360 43.63 -27.29 12.17
C TRP A 360 44.98 -26.55 12.25
N GLN A 361 45.01 -25.38 12.90
CA GLN A 361 46.24 -24.61 13.10
C GLN A 361 47.24 -25.33 14.02
N ALA A 362 46.73 -26.11 14.99
CA ALA A 362 47.55 -26.92 15.90
C ALA A 362 48.03 -28.25 15.28
N ALA A 363 47.33 -28.76 14.26
CA ALA A 363 47.66 -30.02 13.58
C ALA A 363 48.87 -29.88 12.65
N GLY A 364 49.68 -30.95 12.56
CA GLY A 364 50.80 -31.06 11.62
C GLY A 364 50.33 -31.08 10.16
N ALA A 365 51.24 -30.80 9.21
CA ALA A 365 50.88 -30.70 7.79
C ALA A 365 50.29 -32.00 7.22
N THR A 366 50.71 -33.15 7.73
CA THR A 366 50.24 -34.50 7.33
C THR A 366 48.91 -34.92 7.96
N GLU A 367 48.41 -34.18 8.96
CA GLU A 367 47.19 -34.49 9.72
C GLU A 367 45.97 -33.70 9.22
N ARG A 368 46.16 -32.78 8.26
CA ARG A 368 45.12 -31.89 7.74
C ARG A 368 44.41 -32.53 6.56
N VAL A 369 43.15 -32.92 6.77
CA VAL A 369 42.27 -33.50 5.72
C VAL A 369 41.63 -32.42 4.82
N ALA A 370 41.52 -31.18 5.31
CA ALA A 370 40.92 -30.05 4.59
C ALA A 370 41.90 -28.87 4.44
N GLU A 371 41.85 -28.16 3.31
CA GLU A 371 42.68 -26.99 3.06
C GLU A 371 42.04 -25.70 3.59
N LEU A 372 42.43 -25.24 4.78
CA LEU A 372 42.02 -23.94 5.35
C LEU A 372 43.06 -22.83 5.12
N GLN A 373 43.77 -22.88 3.98
CA GLN A 373 44.87 -21.98 3.64
C GLN A 373 44.46 -20.50 3.71
N SER A 374 43.23 -20.18 3.31
CA SER A 374 42.67 -18.83 3.31
C SER A 374 42.43 -18.24 4.72
N TRP A 375 42.68 -19.00 5.79
CA TRP A 375 42.57 -18.56 7.18
C TRP A 375 43.90 -18.59 7.96
N LYS A 376 45.02 -18.90 7.29
CA LYS A 376 46.36 -18.96 7.91
C LYS A 376 46.79 -17.63 8.57
N GLN A 377 46.33 -16.50 8.04
CA GLN A 377 46.66 -15.17 8.55
C GLN A 377 46.03 -14.84 9.92
N ILE A 378 45.12 -15.68 10.42
CA ILE A 378 44.53 -15.51 11.76
C ILE A 378 45.53 -15.98 12.82
N GLN A 379 46.04 -15.04 13.61
CA GLN A 379 47.02 -15.33 14.66
C GLN A 379 46.38 -16.10 15.83
N PRO A 380 46.89 -17.30 16.17
CA PRO A 380 46.42 -18.04 17.34
C PRO A 380 46.83 -17.33 18.62
N GLY A 381 45.93 -17.23 19.60
CA GLY A 381 46.23 -16.62 20.90
C GLY A 381 45.06 -16.65 21.88
N PRO A 382 45.27 -16.34 23.17
CA PRO A 382 44.22 -16.44 24.20
C PRO A 382 42.98 -15.58 23.90
N ALA A 383 43.17 -14.41 23.30
CA ALA A 383 42.08 -13.52 22.88
C ALA A 383 41.26 -14.11 21.72
N THR A 384 41.92 -14.67 20.71
CA THR A 384 41.27 -15.33 19.55
C THR A 384 40.48 -16.56 20.01
N HIS A 385 41.04 -17.39 20.91
CA HIS A 385 40.35 -18.56 21.48
C HIS A 385 39.09 -18.16 22.28
N LYS A 386 39.16 -17.05 23.04
CA LYS A 386 37.98 -16.51 23.75
C LYS A 386 36.86 -16.13 22.79
N LEU A 387 37.20 -15.51 21.66
CA LEU A 387 36.23 -15.14 20.62
C LEU A 387 35.64 -16.37 19.91
N PHE A 388 36.42 -17.41 19.61
CA PHE A 388 35.89 -18.69 19.11
C PHE A 388 34.91 -19.33 20.09
N LYS A 389 35.22 -19.29 21.39
CA LYS A 389 34.32 -19.79 22.43
C LYS A 389 33.00 -19.01 22.45
N ARG A 390 33.05 -17.67 22.36
CA ARG A 390 31.85 -16.82 22.27
C ARG A 390 31.05 -17.11 21.01
N LEU A 391 31.70 -17.05 19.84
CA LEU A 391 31.08 -17.27 18.53
C LEU A 391 30.37 -18.63 18.45
N TYR A 392 31.03 -19.72 18.87
CA TYR A 392 30.51 -21.06 18.64
C TYR A 392 29.68 -21.66 19.78
N TYR A 393 29.95 -21.26 21.03
CA TYR A 393 29.43 -21.94 22.22
C TYR A 393 28.64 -21.03 23.17
N GLN A 394 28.41 -19.76 22.81
CA GLN A 394 27.60 -18.83 23.60
C GLN A 394 26.42 -18.28 22.79
N ALA A 395 25.46 -17.66 23.49
CA ALA A 395 24.19 -17.20 22.93
C ALA A 395 24.36 -15.98 22.02
N ASP A 396 25.22 -15.03 22.40
CA ASP A 396 25.61 -13.88 21.58
C ASP A 396 26.23 -14.33 20.24
N GLY A 397 27.13 -15.32 20.29
CA GLY A 397 27.70 -15.95 19.10
C GLY A 397 26.68 -16.73 18.26
N ALA A 398 25.70 -17.40 18.89
CA ALA A 398 24.59 -18.02 18.17
C ALA A 398 23.76 -16.98 17.40
N TYR A 399 23.47 -15.83 18.03
CA TYR A 399 22.74 -14.74 17.40
C TYR A 399 23.52 -14.10 16.25
N VAL A 400 24.83 -13.82 16.43
CA VAL A 400 25.69 -13.32 15.33
C VAL A 400 25.69 -14.29 14.14
N ARG A 401 25.81 -15.60 14.37
CA ARG A 401 25.73 -16.60 13.30
C ARG A 401 24.38 -16.62 12.60
N GLN A 402 23.30 -16.50 13.36
CA GLN A 402 21.96 -16.39 12.79
C GLN A 402 21.82 -15.15 11.88
N GLN A 403 22.35 -14.00 12.30
CA GLN A 403 22.34 -12.79 11.48
C GLN A 403 23.19 -12.95 10.20
N VAL A 404 24.32 -13.66 10.28
CA VAL A 404 25.15 -14.00 9.12
C VAL A 404 24.43 -14.95 8.17
N ASP A 405 23.76 -15.98 8.70
CA ASP A 405 22.97 -16.92 7.90
C ASP A 405 21.82 -16.20 7.17
N ILE A 406 21.08 -15.32 7.87
CA ILE A 406 20.04 -14.47 7.26
C ILE A 406 20.65 -13.63 6.12
N TYR A 407 21.72 -12.89 6.40
CA TYR A 407 22.38 -12.05 5.40
C TYR A 407 22.82 -12.84 4.18
N ASN A 408 23.48 -14.00 4.35
CA ASN A 408 23.97 -14.80 3.24
C ASN A 408 22.84 -15.47 2.44
N SER A 409 21.79 -15.94 3.13
CA SER A 409 20.64 -16.58 2.49
C SER A 409 19.84 -15.63 1.58
N GLU A 410 19.84 -14.33 1.90
CA GLU A 410 19.22 -13.30 1.07
C GLU A 410 20.08 -12.88 -0.12
N ARG A 411 21.38 -13.25 -0.14
CA ARG A 411 22.29 -12.94 -1.26
C ARG A 411 22.28 -13.97 -2.38
N ARG A 412 21.86 -15.19 -2.08
CA ARG A 412 21.84 -16.30 -3.03
C ARG A 412 20.51 -17.03 -2.95
N LEU A 413 19.74 -16.93 -4.01
CA LEU A 413 18.44 -17.59 -4.10
C LEU A 413 18.52 -18.76 -5.08
N LEU A 414 18.22 -19.96 -4.59
CA LEU A 414 17.89 -21.11 -5.41
C LEU A 414 16.66 -21.78 -4.79
N ALA A 415 15.56 -21.76 -5.52
CA ALA A 415 14.31 -22.39 -5.12
C ALA A 415 13.61 -23.04 -6.30
N TRP A 416 12.81 -24.06 -6.03
CA TRP A 416 12.01 -24.74 -7.02
C TRP A 416 10.67 -25.19 -6.44
N ARG A 417 9.69 -25.38 -7.31
CA ARG A 417 8.42 -26.02 -7.02
C ARG A 417 7.87 -26.70 -8.25
N ILE A 418 6.91 -27.57 -8.08
CA ILE A 418 6.34 -28.35 -9.17
C ILE A 418 4.83 -28.20 -9.23
N LYS A 419 4.28 -28.47 -10.42
CA LYS A 419 2.85 -28.68 -10.62
C LYS A 419 2.64 -30.18 -10.74
N ALA A 420 2.25 -30.82 -9.64
CA ALA A 420 2.03 -32.27 -9.64
C ALA A 420 0.65 -32.60 -10.24
N PRO A 421 0.54 -33.70 -11.02
CA PRO A 421 -0.75 -34.34 -11.28
C PRO A 421 -1.42 -34.71 -9.95
N ALA A 422 -2.74 -34.60 -9.86
CA ALA A 422 -3.48 -34.89 -8.63
C ALA A 422 -3.12 -36.31 -8.10
N GLY A 423 -2.68 -36.39 -6.84
CA GLY A 423 -2.40 -37.65 -6.13
C GLY A 423 -0.95 -38.16 -6.15
N LEU A 424 0.02 -37.45 -6.74
CA LEU A 424 1.45 -37.83 -6.74
C LEU A 424 2.32 -36.78 -6.00
N SER A 425 2.97 -37.18 -4.91
CA SER A 425 4.08 -36.39 -4.34
C SER A 425 5.37 -36.76 -5.08
N LEU A 426 6.06 -35.77 -5.63
CA LEU A 426 7.34 -35.95 -6.31
C LEU A 426 8.40 -35.21 -5.49
N ASP A 427 9.17 -35.98 -4.71
CA ASP A 427 10.15 -35.44 -3.78
C ASP A 427 11.50 -35.25 -4.50
N TRP A 428 11.89 -33.99 -4.69
CA TRP A 428 13.18 -33.63 -5.28
C TRP A 428 14.24 -33.48 -4.20
N THR A 429 15.38 -34.15 -4.39
CA THR A 429 16.56 -34.03 -3.50
C THR A 429 17.61 -33.10 -4.10
N ALA A 430 18.28 -32.31 -3.27
CA ALA A 430 19.34 -31.41 -3.68
C ALA A 430 20.71 -31.82 -3.11
N SER A 431 21.73 -31.89 -3.96
CA SER A 431 23.11 -32.22 -3.56
C SER A 431 24.15 -31.38 -4.29
N THR A 432 25.33 -31.21 -3.70
CA THR A 432 26.52 -30.59 -4.31
C THR A 432 27.68 -31.57 -4.39
N GLY A 433 28.54 -31.42 -5.40
CA GLY A 433 29.73 -32.26 -5.62
C GLY A 433 29.56 -33.23 -6.79
N SER A 434 30.66 -33.54 -7.48
CA SER A 434 30.67 -34.43 -8.64
C SER A 434 31.08 -35.85 -8.23
N SER A 435 30.28 -36.85 -8.62
CA SER A 435 30.66 -38.27 -8.52
C SER A 435 31.91 -38.61 -9.33
N ALA A 436 32.38 -37.73 -10.24
CA ALA A 436 33.53 -38.00 -11.09
C ALA A 436 34.88 -37.98 -10.34
N ASN A 437 34.95 -37.40 -9.14
CA ASN A 437 36.18 -37.32 -8.33
C ASN A 437 36.19 -38.28 -7.13
N GLY A 438 35.22 -39.20 -7.02
CA GLY A 438 35.16 -40.20 -5.94
C GLY A 438 34.70 -39.66 -4.57
N SER A 439 34.33 -38.38 -4.47
CA SER A 439 33.71 -37.81 -3.27
C SER A 439 32.19 -38.04 -3.25
N ALA A 440 31.67 -38.43 -2.08
CA ALA A 440 30.24 -38.66 -1.90
C ALA A 440 29.45 -37.34 -2.05
N PRO A 441 28.25 -37.36 -2.67
CA PRO A 441 27.42 -36.17 -2.82
C PRO A 441 27.04 -35.60 -1.45
N VAL A 442 27.25 -34.29 -1.26
CA VAL A 442 26.91 -33.60 -0.03
C VAL A 442 25.47 -33.10 -0.16
N MET A 443 24.59 -33.61 0.70
CA MET A 443 23.19 -33.20 0.72
C MET A 443 23.05 -31.74 1.17
N VAL A 444 22.27 -30.96 0.42
CA VAL A 444 21.99 -29.56 0.73
C VAL A 444 20.73 -29.48 1.58
N ALA A 445 20.82 -28.78 2.71
CA ALA A 445 19.66 -28.54 3.56
C ALA A 445 18.64 -27.65 2.83
N THR A 446 17.37 -28.06 2.80
CA THR A 446 16.28 -27.32 2.15
C THR A 446 15.24 -26.81 3.15
N THR A 447 14.44 -25.84 2.74
CA THR A 447 13.34 -25.24 3.52
C THR A 447 12.23 -24.77 2.58
N SER A 448 11.00 -24.74 3.05
CA SER A 448 9.88 -24.14 2.30
C SER A 448 9.74 -22.63 2.48
N GLN A 449 10.49 -22.04 3.42
CA GLN A 449 10.42 -20.62 3.73
C GLN A 449 11.23 -19.80 2.72
N MET A 450 10.53 -19.03 1.89
CA MET A 450 11.11 -18.07 0.96
C MET A 450 11.45 -16.75 1.67
N PRO A 451 12.54 -16.05 1.32
CA PRO A 451 12.76 -14.68 1.78
C PRO A 451 11.61 -13.78 1.29
N VAL A 452 11.15 -12.85 2.13
CA VAL A 452 10.06 -11.92 1.78
C VAL A 452 10.36 -11.17 0.48
N SER A 453 11.61 -10.78 0.24
CA SER A 453 11.99 -10.10 -1.00
C SER A 453 11.79 -10.94 -2.27
N ALA A 454 11.79 -12.27 -2.17
CA ALA A 454 11.65 -13.16 -3.34
C ALA A 454 10.26 -13.02 -4.00
N SER A 455 9.24 -12.56 -3.28
CA SER A 455 7.94 -12.22 -3.88
C SER A 455 8.06 -11.13 -4.95
N ARG A 456 9.08 -10.25 -4.87
CA ARG A 456 9.34 -9.18 -5.84
C ARG A 456 9.86 -9.70 -7.19
N LEU A 457 10.13 -11.01 -7.32
CA LEU A 457 10.44 -11.67 -8.61
C LEU A 457 9.20 -11.81 -9.51
N PHE A 458 8.00 -11.59 -8.95
CA PHE A 458 6.76 -11.73 -9.69
C PHE A 458 5.97 -10.42 -9.70
N ALA A 459 5.39 -10.07 -10.84
CA ALA A 459 4.44 -8.97 -10.95
C ALA A 459 3.10 -9.32 -10.28
N SER A 460 2.67 -10.58 -10.44
CA SER A 460 1.48 -11.20 -9.85
C SER A 460 1.87 -12.51 -9.14
N LEU A 461 1.12 -12.91 -8.11
CA LEU A 461 1.42 -14.14 -7.37
C LEU A 461 1.15 -15.37 -8.26
N PRO A 462 2.14 -16.22 -8.58
CA PRO A 462 1.91 -17.33 -9.49
C PRO A 462 1.12 -18.46 -8.80
N GLN A 463 0.02 -18.87 -9.43
CA GLN A 463 -1.00 -19.75 -8.85
C GLN A 463 -0.88 -21.21 -9.29
N GLY A 464 -1.46 -22.12 -8.50
CA GLY A 464 -1.62 -23.53 -8.86
C GLY A 464 -0.34 -24.37 -8.78
N TRP A 465 0.63 -23.94 -7.99
CA TRP A 465 1.88 -24.65 -7.73
C TRP A 465 1.92 -25.21 -6.31
N GLN A 466 2.71 -26.26 -6.10
CA GLN A 466 3.04 -26.72 -4.74
C GLN A 466 3.86 -25.67 -3.97
N PRO A 467 3.98 -25.79 -2.63
CA PRO A 467 4.89 -24.96 -1.85
C PRO A 467 6.32 -24.97 -2.39
N TRP A 468 7.02 -23.84 -2.25
CA TRP A 468 8.42 -23.74 -2.63
C TRP A 468 9.31 -24.70 -1.82
N THR A 469 10.38 -25.18 -2.45
CA THR A 469 11.54 -25.78 -1.80
C THR A 469 12.77 -24.93 -2.15
N ARG A 470 13.51 -24.48 -1.14
CA ARG A 470 14.66 -23.57 -1.27
C ARG A 470 15.87 -24.13 -0.56
N VAL A 471 17.06 -23.87 -1.08
CA VAL A 471 18.33 -24.07 -0.34
C VAL A 471 18.33 -23.22 0.93
N ALA A 472 18.35 -23.86 2.10
CA ALA A 472 18.30 -23.20 3.41
C ALA A 472 19.66 -22.65 3.84
N ARG A 473 20.73 -23.42 3.61
CA ARG A 473 22.11 -23.05 3.95
C ARG A 473 23.04 -23.38 2.80
N TRP A 474 23.84 -22.40 2.40
CA TRP A 474 24.89 -22.59 1.40
C TRP A 474 26.14 -23.20 2.05
N PRO A 475 26.80 -24.18 1.41
CA PRO A 475 28.10 -24.66 1.87
C PRO A 475 29.10 -23.50 1.99
N GLN A 476 29.88 -23.45 3.07
CA GLN A 476 30.91 -22.42 3.22
C GLN A 476 32.03 -22.66 2.21
N ALA A 477 32.52 -21.58 1.59
CA ALA A 477 33.44 -21.63 0.46
C ALA A 477 34.79 -22.26 0.84
N GLY A 478 34.92 -23.56 0.57
CA GLY A 478 36.19 -24.29 0.47
C GLY A 478 36.50 -24.75 -0.96
N GLU A 479 35.56 -24.59 -1.91
CA GLU A 479 35.68 -25.17 -3.26
C GLU A 479 35.33 -24.11 -4.32
N GLY A 480 36.36 -23.50 -4.92
CA GLY A 480 36.28 -22.77 -6.17
C GLY A 480 35.74 -21.32 -6.13
N ASN A 481 36.33 -20.46 -6.96
CA ASN A 481 35.91 -19.07 -7.17
C ASN A 481 34.59 -18.92 -7.97
N GLY A 482 33.78 -19.98 -8.10
CA GLY A 482 32.57 -20.04 -8.94
C GLY A 482 31.26 -20.10 -8.16
N ARG A 483 30.12 -19.98 -8.87
CA ARG A 483 28.79 -20.26 -8.30
C ARG A 483 28.66 -21.77 -8.08
N PRO A 484 28.15 -22.23 -6.92
CA PRO A 484 27.96 -23.66 -6.70
C PRO A 484 26.91 -24.20 -7.66
N VAL A 485 27.22 -25.30 -8.33
CA VAL A 485 26.24 -26.10 -9.07
C VAL A 485 25.56 -27.05 -8.09
N VAL A 486 24.24 -27.03 -8.06
CA VAL A 486 23.39 -27.93 -7.27
C VAL A 486 22.72 -28.90 -8.24
N HIS A 487 22.79 -30.19 -7.93
CA HIS A 487 22.10 -31.24 -8.65
C HIS A 487 20.75 -31.50 -7.98
N LEU A 488 19.65 -31.26 -8.70
CA LEU A 488 18.30 -31.61 -8.28
C LEU A 488 17.95 -32.97 -8.89
N THR A 489 17.61 -33.95 -8.06
CA THR A 489 17.30 -35.31 -8.50
C THR A 489 15.90 -35.69 -8.05
N LEU A 490 15.11 -36.24 -8.98
CA LEU A 490 13.82 -36.86 -8.73
C LEU A 490 13.94 -38.36 -9.01
N ALA A 491 13.66 -39.20 -8.01
CA ALA A 491 13.50 -40.63 -8.21
C ALA A 491 12.07 -40.93 -8.68
N LEU A 492 11.91 -41.70 -9.75
CA LEU A 492 10.60 -42.10 -10.26
C LEU A 492 10.17 -43.42 -9.60
N PRO A 493 8.92 -43.56 -9.13
CA PRO A 493 8.46 -44.77 -8.46
C PRO A 493 8.40 -45.99 -9.42
N ARG A 494 8.34 -45.74 -10.72
CA ARG A 494 8.45 -46.73 -11.81
C ARG A 494 9.21 -46.11 -12.97
N ALA A 495 9.73 -46.96 -13.87
CA ALA A 495 10.33 -46.47 -15.11
C ALA A 495 9.28 -45.69 -15.94
N ALA A 496 9.69 -44.56 -16.51
CA ALA A 496 8.84 -43.74 -17.37
C ALA A 496 8.51 -44.46 -18.68
N ASN A 497 7.28 -44.32 -19.16
CA ASN A 497 6.85 -44.90 -20.44
C ASN A 497 7.33 -44.06 -21.64
N GLY A 498 7.74 -42.81 -21.40
CA GLY A 498 8.15 -41.85 -22.41
C GLY A 498 7.00 -40.91 -22.79
N GLY A 499 7.29 -39.61 -22.85
CA GLY A 499 6.31 -38.59 -23.21
C GLY A 499 5.49 -38.03 -22.04
N GLU A 500 5.60 -38.60 -20.83
CA GLU A 500 4.99 -38.01 -19.64
C GLU A 500 5.56 -36.61 -19.37
N GLN A 501 4.71 -35.65 -19.00
CA GLN A 501 5.13 -34.27 -18.76
C GLN A 501 5.12 -33.91 -17.27
N LEU A 502 6.19 -33.24 -16.82
CA LEU A 502 6.31 -32.62 -15.51
C LEU A 502 6.54 -31.12 -15.69
N GLN A 503 5.89 -30.29 -14.87
CA GLN A 503 6.13 -28.86 -14.87
C GLN A 503 6.82 -28.45 -13.58
N MET A 504 7.91 -27.69 -13.71
CA MET A 504 8.72 -27.19 -12.61
C MET A 504 8.92 -25.70 -12.77
N LEU A 505 8.81 -24.93 -11.69
CA LEU A 505 9.18 -23.52 -11.64
C LEU A 505 10.45 -23.40 -10.81
N VAL A 506 11.51 -22.82 -11.38
CA VAL A 506 12.82 -22.67 -10.74
C VAL A 506 13.16 -21.18 -10.66
N ALA A 507 13.43 -20.69 -9.45
CA ALA A 507 14.09 -19.41 -9.20
C ALA A 507 15.59 -19.69 -9.05
N GLY A 508 16.33 -19.50 -10.13
CA GLY A 508 17.69 -20.03 -10.30
C GLY A 508 18.03 -20.13 -11.79
N ARG A 509 19.32 -20.30 -12.11
CA ARG A 509 19.76 -20.54 -13.49
C ARG A 509 19.87 -22.03 -13.74
N VAL A 510 19.16 -22.54 -14.75
CA VAL A 510 19.26 -23.94 -15.15
C VAL A 510 20.42 -24.11 -16.12
N GLY A 511 21.30 -25.08 -15.84
CA GLY A 511 22.45 -25.43 -16.68
C GLY A 511 22.08 -26.38 -17.82
N SER A 512 23.09 -26.81 -18.59
CA SER A 512 22.91 -27.74 -19.72
C SER A 512 22.80 -29.22 -19.30
N GLY A 513 23.10 -29.56 -18.05
CA GLY A 513 23.02 -30.93 -17.53
C GLY A 513 21.59 -31.32 -17.17
N ILE A 514 20.87 -31.96 -18.10
CA ILE A 514 19.57 -32.59 -17.86
C ILE A 514 19.64 -34.06 -18.26
N ILE A 515 19.29 -34.95 -17.32
CA ILE A 515 19.31 -36.41 -17.53
C ILE A 515 17.92 -36.98 -17.28
N GLY A 516 17.48 -37.92 -18.12
CA GLY A 516 16.20 -38.64 -17.98
C GLY A 516 14.97 -37.91 -18.49
N ALA A 517 15.10 -36.67 -18.97
CA ALA A 517 14.02 -35.88 -19.57
C ALA A 517 14.53 -34.91 -20.65
N GLY A 518 13.70 -34.60 -21.63
CA GLY A 518 13.85 -33.39 -22.46
C GLY A 518 13.22 -32.19 -21.75
N ALA A 519 13.71 -30.97 -21.99
CA ALA A 519 13.22 -29.77 -21.31
C ALA A 519 12.91 -28.64 -22.29
N GLN A 520 11.77 -27.98 -22.09
CA GLN A 520 11.44 -26.68 -22.69
C GLN A 520 11.43 -25.61 -21.61
N PHE A 521 12.08 -24.48 -21.87
CA PHE A 521 12.23 -23.38 -20.92
C PHE A 521 11.34 -22.21 -21.31
N ILE A 522 10.59 -21.70 -20.34
CA ILE A 522 9.72 -20.53 -20.50
C ILE A 522 10.13 -19.51 -19.42
N PRO A 523 10.61 -18.31 -19.79
CA PRO A 523 10.89 -17.25 -18.83
C PRO A 523 9.65 -16.91 -17.99
N ALA A 524 9.81 -16.78 -16.68
CA ALA A 524 8.72 -16.55 -15.74
C ALA A 524 9.02 -15.45 -14.71
N CYS A 525 10.17 -14.77 -14.81
CA CYS A 525 10.48 -13.63 -13.96
C CYS A 525 9.82 -12.36 -14.52
N THR A 526 8.85 -11.81 -13.79
CA THR A 526 8.04 -10.67 -14.23
C THR A 526 8.09 -9.48 -13.27
N GLY A 527 8.65 -9.66 -12.09
CA GLY A 527 8.67 -8.65 -11.04
C GLY A 527 9.87 -7.70 -11.10
N ARG A 528 9.83 -6.68 -10.24
CA ARG A 528 10.84 -5.61 -10.18
C ARG A 528 12.21 -6.05 -9.66
N ALA A 529 12.31 -7.24 -9.08
CA ALA A 529 13.59 -7.81 -8.62
C ALA A 529 14.28 -8.69 -9.67
N CYS A 530 13.69 -8.85 -10.86
CA CYS A 530 14.30 -9.60 -11.96
C CYS A 530 15.46 -8.80 -12.57
N ALA A 531 16.66 -9.37 -12.62
CA ALA A 531 17.76 -8.84 -13.40
C ALA A 531 17.69 -9.34 -14.86
N ASN A 532 17.13 -10.53 -15.06
CA ASN A 532 16.84 -11.13 -16.35
C ASN A 532 15.47 -11.85 -16.29
N THR A 533 14.75 -11.90 -17.42
CA THR A 533 13.47 -12.63 -17.51
C THR A 533 13.62 -14.13 -17.22
N ALA A 534 14.82 -14.68 -17.41
CA ALA A 534 15.18 -16.07 -17.12
C ALA A 534 15.69 -16.30 -15.68
N ASP A 535 15.65 -15.32 -14.77
CA ASP A 535 16.00 -15.53 -13.36
C ASP A 535 14.99 -16.47 -12.66
N VAL A 536 13.76 -16.50 -13.15
CA VAL A 536 12.78 -17.53 -12.86
C VAL A 536 12.36 -18.17 -14.17
N GLN A 537 12.34 -19.49 -14.23
CA GLN A 537 11.98 -20.24 -15.43
C GLN A 537 10.95 -21.31 -15.09
N GLN A 538 9.91 -21.42 -15.91
CA GLN A 538 9.08 -22.62 -15.97
C GLN A 538 9.74 -23.61 -16.93
N LEU A 539 9.97 -24.82 -16.45
CA LEU A 539 10.45 -25.97 -17.22
C LEU A 539 9.28 -26.90 -17.47
N ASN A 540 9.02 -27.21 -18.74
CA ASN A 540 8.20 -28.36 -19.11
C ASN A 540 9.16 -29.51 -19.44
N LEU A 541 9.21 -30.51 -18.56
CA LEU A 541 10.08 -31.68 -18.67
C LEU A 541 9.29 -32.84 -19.27
N THR A 542 9.75 -33.38 -20.39
CA THR A 542 9.18 -34.57 -21.03
C THR A 542 10.05 -35.77 -20.70
N LEU A 543 9.52 -36.72 -19.92
CA LEU A 543 10.26 -37.90 -19.47
C LEU A 543 10.66 -38.77 -20.66
N GLN A 544 11.90 -39.27 -20.63
CA GLN A 544 12.42 -40.22 -21.61
C GLN A 544 11.97 -41.64 -21.26
N ALA A 545 11.65 -42.45 -22.28
CA ALA A 545 11.27 -43.84 -22.07
C ALA A 545 12.37 -44.62 -21.33
N GLY A 546 12.00 -45.37 -20.30
CA GLY A 546 12.90 -46.15 -19.47
C GLY A 546 13.62 -45.38 -18.35
N ALA A 547 13.47 -44.05 -18.27
CA ALA A 547 14.09 -43.25 -17.21
C ALA A 547 13.56 -43.68 -15.82
N ARG A 548 14.47 -43.87 -14.86
CA ARG A 548 14.14 -44.13 -13.44
C ARG A 548 14.39 -42.93 -12.52
N SER A 549 15.08 -41.92 -13.03
CA SER A 549 15.31 -40.66 -12.34
C SER A 549 15.41 -39.53 -13.35
N VAL A 550 15.14 -38.31 -12.87
CA VAL A 550 15.41 -37.06 -13.58
C VAL A 550 16.43 -36.27 -12.79
N GLN A 551 17.45 -35.74 -13.44
CA GLN A 551 18.45 -34.87 -12.82
C GLN A 551 18.56 -33.55 -13.56
N LEU A 552 18.67 -32.45 -12.80
CA LEU A 552 18.82 -31.08 -13.30
C LEU A 552 19.99 -30.38 -12.59
N ASP A 553 20.89 -29.79 -13.37
CA ASP A 553 21.95 -28.92 -12.85
C ASP A 553 21.44 -27.49 -12.75
N VAL A 554 21.49 -26.89 -11.55
CA VAL A 554 21.01 -25.53 -11.30
C VAL A 554 22.02 -24.71 -10.50
N GLN A 555 22.01 -23.39 -10.71
CA GLN A 555 22.86 -22.44 -10.03
C GLN A 555 22.02 -21.35 -9.35
N PRO A 556 22.46 -20.80 -8.21
CA PRO A 556 21.76 -19.70 -7.55
C PRO A 556 21.80 -18.40 -8.34
N LEU A 557 20.75 -17.59 -8.14
CA LEU A 557 20.71 -16.18 -8.46
C LEU A 557 21.53 -15.38 -7.45
N ASP A 558 22.21 -14.33 -7.91
CA ASP A 558 22.65 -13.27 -7.02
C ASP A 558 21.44 -12.42 -6.70
N PHE A 559 20.94 -12.55 -5.48
CA PHE A 559 19.74 -11.86 -5.03
C PHE A 559 20.17 -10.74 -4.09
N SER A 560 19.58 -9.55 -4.21
CA SER A 560 19.86 -8.51 -3.21
C SER A 560 18.63 -7.65 -3.01
N ALA A 561 18.27 -7.43 -1.76
CA ALA A 561 17.16 -6.59 -1.36
C ALA A 561 17.66 -5.45 -0.48
N PRO A 562 18.14 -4.33 -1.07
CA PRO A 562 18.63 -3.17 -0.32
C PRO A 562 17.58 -2.62 0.64
N GLU A 563 16.30 -2.63 0.25
CA GLU A 563 15.19 -2.15 1.07
C GLU A 563 15.01 -2.94 2.36
N ASP A 564 15.39 -4.21 2.38
CA ASP A 564 15.20 -5.09 3.53
C ASP A 564 16.38 -4.95 4.52
N GLN A 565 17.47 -4.27 4.12
CA GLN A 565 18.64 -4.03 4.96
C GLN A 565 18.26 -3.33 6.26
N LYS A 566 17.29 -2.42 6.25
CA LYS A 566 16.83 -1.67 7.45
C LYS A 566 16.24 -2.56 8.56
N TYR A 567 15.89 -3.81 8.24
CA TYR A 567 15.28 -4.76 9.18
C TYR A 567 16.24 -5.82 9.71
N ARG A 568 17.53 -5.81 9.31
CA ARG A 568 18.56 -6.73 9.81
C ARG A 568 19.73 -6.02 10.46
N HIS A 569 20.42 -6.68 11.39
CA HIS A 569 21.55 -6.06 12.08
C HIS A 569 22.79 -5.88 11.20
N LEU A 570 22.95 -6.67 10.14
CA LEU A 570 24.16 -6.63 9.29
C LEU A 570 23.91 -5.91 7.96
N ARG A 571 24.73 -4.89 7.67
CA ARG A 571 24.77 -4.22 6.35
C ARG A 571 26.20 -3.94 5.89
N VAL A 572 26.36 -3.60 4.62
CA VAL A 572 27.65 -3.14 4.06
C VAL A 572 27.59 -1.62 3.89
N ALA A 573 28.52 -0.88 4.50
CA ALA A 573 28.65 0.56 4.36
C ALA A 573 30.11 0.91 4.02
N GLY A 574 30.34 1.63 2.92
CA GLY A 574 31.70 1.98 2.47
C GLY A 574 32.60 0.75 2.24
N GLY A 575 32.04 -0.36 1.74
CA GLY A 575 32.78 -1.61 1.52
C GLY A 575 33.09 -2.43 2.78
N ARG A 576 32.63 -2.03 3.97
CA ARG A 576 32.84 -2.74 5.23
C ARG A 576 31.52 -3.26 5.80
N LEU A 577 31.55 -4.42 6.45
CA LEU A 577 30.42 -4.88 7.25
C LEU A 577 30.25 -4.00 8.48
N VAL A 578 29.01 -3.63 8.79
CA VAL A 578 28.66 -2.78 9.93
C VAL A 578 27.45 -3.40 10.63
N TRP A 579 27.53 -3.48 11.96
CA TRP A 579 26.37 -3.78 12.80
C TRP A 579 25.54 -2.50 12.98
N GLN A 580 24.27 -2.55 12.60
CA GLN A 580 23.33 -1.47 12.83
C GLN A 580 22.32 -1.83 13.93
N PRO A 581 21.95 -0.86 14.78
CA PRO A 581 20.81 -1.03 15.64
C PRO A 581 19.56 -1.12 14.78
N LEU A 582 18.74 -2.15 15.03
CA LEU A 582 17.40 -2.16 14.47
C LEU A 582 16.58 -1.13 15.23
N ALA A 583 16.07 -0.14 14.50
CA ALA A 583 14.95 0.64 15.02
C ALA A 583 13.89 -0.39 15.41
N GLN A 584 13.53 -0.41 16.70
CA GLN A 584 12.31 -1.07 17.10
C GLN A 584 11.22 -0.37 16.30
N SER A 585 10.75 -1.04 15.25
CA SER A 585 9.70 -0.50 14.38
C SER A 585 8.56 -0.02 15.27
N ASP A 586 7.91 1.06 14.85
CA ASP A 586 6.78 1.69 15.56
C ASP A 586 5.65 0.69 15.93
N ASN A 587 5.71 -0.53 15.39
CA ASN A 587 4.90 -1.68 15.79
C ASN A 587 5.22 -2.29 17.17
N THR A 588 6.32 -1.92 17.84
CA THR A 588 6.64 -2.42 19.20
C THR A 588 6.12 -1.53 20.32
N ALA A 589 5.60 -0.34 20.01
CA ALA A 589 4.73 0.40 20.93
C ALA A 589 3.42 -0.37 21.20
N ALA A 590 3.07 -1.33 20.34
CA ALA A 590 2.06 -2.35 20.60
C ALA A 590 2.71 -3.74 20.76
N ARG A 591 3.34 -4.01 21.91
CA ARG A 591 2.95 -5.27 22.59
C ARG A 591 1.52 -5.05 23.10
N GLY A 592 0.59 -4.96 22.14
CA GLY A 592 -0.82 -4.88 22.40
C GLY A 592 -1.22 -6.14 23.14
N ALA A 593 -2.31 -6.04 23.90
CA ALA A 593 -3.00 -7.20 24.43
C ALA A 593 -3.07 -8.32 23.39
N ALA A 594 -3.10 -9.58 23.84
CA ALA A 594 -3.36 -10.69 22.95
C ALA A 594 -4.59 -10.36 22.06
N PRO A 595 -4.53 -10.64 20.75
CA PRO A 595 -5.59 -10.26 19.83
C PRO A 595 -6.93 -10.77 20.35
N SER A 596 -7.92 -9.88 20.35
CA SER A 596 -9.26 -10.20 20.82
C SER A 596 -9.89 -11.25 19.89
N PRO A 597 -10.55 -12.31 20.42
CA PRO A 597 -11.37 -13.19 19.60
C PRO A 597 -12.45 -12.40 18.87
N VAL A 598 -12.72 -12.75 17.60
CA VAL A 598 -13.71 -12.03 16.77
C VAL A 598 -14.79 -12.99 16.27
N GLN A 599 -16.03 -12.52 16.27
CA GLN A 599 -17.18 -13.17 15.65
C GLN A 599 -17.84 -12.21 14.67
N LEU A 600 -18.07 -12.66 13.43
CA LEU A 600 -18.74 -11.87 12.39
C LEU A 600 -20.00 -12.60 11.93
N ALA A 601 -21.08 -11.84 11.75
CA ALA A 601 -22.31 -12.31 11.14
C ALA A 601 -22.76 -11.40 9.99
N ASP A 602 -23.57 -11.93 9.10
CA ASP A 602 -24.24 -11.16 8.05
C ASP A 602 -25.39 -10.32 8.63
N ARG A 603 -26.07 -9.55 7.78
CA ARG A 603 -27.15 -8.66 8.23
C ARG A 603 -28.32 -9.39 8.88
N ASN A 604 -28.50 -10.67 8.52
CA ASN A 604 -29.58 -11.54 9.01
C ASN A 604 -29.14 -12.38 10.23
N GLY A 605 -27.88 -12.24 10.69
CA GLY A 605 -27.33 -12.97 11.83
C GLY A 605 -26.69 -14.31 11.48
N THR A 606 -26.53 -14.65 10.20
CA THR A 606 -25.83 -15.86 9.74
C THR A 606 -24.33 -15.71 10.00
N ALA A 607 -23.69 -16.72 10.58
CA ALA A 607 -22.25 -16.68 10.88
C ALA A 607 -21.39 -16.59 9.61
N LEU A 608 -20.50 -15.59 9.56
CA LEU A 608 -19.53 -15.38 8.50
C LEU A 608 -18.10 -15.73 8.93
N TRP A 609 -17.78 -15.51 10.21
CA TRP A 609 -16.48 -15.77 10.80
C TRP A 609 -16.61 -16.29 12.22
N THR A 610 -16.06 -17.46 12.49
CA THR A 610 -16.06 -18.12 13.82
C THR A 610 -14.75 -18.88 14.00
N ASP A 611 -14.28 -19.00 15.25
CA ASP A 611 -13.13 -19.83 15.59
C ASP A 611 -11.83 -19.49 14.84
N GLY A 612 -11.66 -18.23 14.45
CA GLY A 612 -10.45 -17.74 13.78
C GLY A 612 -10.39 -18.00 12.27
N ALA A 613 -11.50 -18.41 11.63
CA ALA A 613 -11.58 -18.65 10.19
C ALA A 613 -12.95 -18.22 9.61
N PRO A 614 -13.06 -18.00 8.28
CA PRO A 614 -14.35 -17.78 7.65
C PRO A 614 -15.14 -19.10 7.56
N THR A 615 -16.47 -19.02 7.61
CA THR A 615 -17.34 -20.19 7.41
C THR A 615 -17.31 -20.66 5.93
N ASP A 616 -17.59 -21.94 5.67
CA ASP A 616 -17.61 -22.49 4.30
C ASP A 616 -18.55 -21.70 3.38
N ALA A 617 -19.74 -21.33 3.88
CA ALA A 617 -20.68 -20.51 3.12
C ALA A 617 -20.12 -19.12 2.79
N ALA A 618 -19.31 -18.52 3.67
CA ALA A 618 -18.64 -17.24 3.39
C ALA A 618 -17.48 -17.41 2.39
N ILE A 619 -16.74 -18.53 2.45
CA ILE A 619 -15.71 -18.88 1.47
C ILE A 619 -16.32 -19.04 0.08
N ASP A 620 -17.40 -19.83 -0.04
CA ASP A 620 -18.14 -20.05 -1.28
C ASP A 620 -18.75 -18.76 -1.85
N ALA A 621 -19.07 -17.80 -0.96
CA ALA A 621 -19.54 -16.48 -1.33
C ALA A 621 -18.41 -15.48 -1.68
N GLY A 622 -17.15 -15.94 -1.72
CA GLY A 622 -15.98 -15.13 -2.08
C GLY A 622 -15.55 -14.11 -1.01
N LEU A 623 -15.99 -14.27 0.24
CA LEU A 623 -15.78 -13.27 1.30
C LEU A 623 -14.47 -13.44 2.06
N ALA A 624 -13.71 -14.52 1.86
CA ALA A 624 -12.48 -14.78 2.61
C ALA A 624 -11.47 -13.61 2.56
N PRO A 625 -11.12 -13.00 1.40
CA PRO A 625 -10.21 -11.84 1.39
C PRO A 625 -10.71 -10.64 2.22
N LEU A 626 -12.03 -10.42 2.28
CA LEU A 626 -12.65 -9.34 3.05
C LEU A 626 -12.66 -9.64 4.56
N LEU A 627 -13.16 -10.82 4.94
CA LEU A 627 -13.37 -11.21 6.33
C LEU A 627 -12.07 -11.57 7.05
N GLY A 628 -11.16 -12.24 6.34
CA GLY A 628 -9.91 -12.79 6.84
C GLY A 628 -9.65 -14.19 6.26
N LEU A 629 -8.44 -14.72 6.46
CA LEU A 629 -8.20 -16.17 6.22
C LEU A 629 -7.80 -16.86 7.51
N ASP A 630 -7.07 -16.12 8.34
CA ASP A 630 -6.68 -16.47 9.69
C ASP A 630 -6.52 -15.17 10.52
N PRO A 631 -6.31 -15.27 11.84
CA PRO A 631 -6.18 -14.09 12.72
C PRO A 631 -4.97 -13.18 12.43
N GLU A 632 -3.94 -13.67 11.72
CA GLU A 632 -2.78 -12.88 11.31
C GLU A 632 -3.05 -12.03 10.06
N HIS A 633 -4.18 -12.22 9.36
CA HIS A 633 -4.60 -11.37 8.26
C HIS A 633 -5.05 -9.99 8.80
N ALA A 634 -4.08 -9.18 9.18
CA ALA A 634 -4.27 -7.96 9.96
C ALA A 634 -5.21 -6.93 9.31
N ASN A 635 -5.21 -6.83 7.98
CA ASN A 635 -6.00 -5.82 7.26
C ASN A 635 -7.42 -6.29 6.92
N SER A 636 -7.79 -7.53 7.20
CA SER A 636 -9.16 -8.02 7.04
C SER A 636 -10.12 -7.45 8.08
N VAL A 637 -11.44 -7.59 7.91
CA VAL A 637 -12.42 -7.16 8.92
C VAL A 637 -12.13 -7.81 10.27
N ALA A 638 -11.88 -9.12 10.33
CA ALA A 638 -11.53 -9.80 11.58
C ALA A 638 -10.20 -9.30 12.16
N GLY A 639 -9.19 -9.11 11.32
CA GLY A 639 -7.88 -8.57 11.73
C GLY A 639 -7.93 -7.11 12.19
N MET A 640 -8.89 -6.32 11.69
CA MET A 640 -9.16 -4.96 12.16
C MET A 640 -9.79 -4.99 13.55
N LEU A 641 -10.86 -5.78 13.73
CA LEU A 641 -11.60 -5.85 14.99
C LEU A 641 -10.78 -6.49 16.12
N SER A 642 -9.84 -7.38 15.80
CA SER A 642 -8.96 -8.00 16.82
C SER A 642 -8.02 -7.00 17.49
N ARG A 643 -7.82 -5.81 16.91
CA ARG A 643 -7.04 -4.69 17.49
C ARG A 643 -7.81 -3.93 18.57
N LEU A 644 -9.13 -4.10 18.64
CA LEU A 644 -9.96 -3.45 19.65
C LEU A 644 -9.83 -4.18 20.99
N PRO A 645 -9.91 -3.45 22.12
CA PRO A 645 -9.93 -4.06 23.44
C PRO A 645 -11.23 -4.87 23.62
N ALA A 646 -11.13 -6.17 23.92
CA ALA A 646 -12.29 -6.98 24.30
C ALA A 646 -12.55 -6.87 25.80
N ALA A 647 -13.47 -6.00 26.21
CA ALA A 647 -13.93 -5.93 27.60
C ALA A 647 -14.68 -7.22 28.04
N ASP A 648 -15.43 -7.85 27.12
CA ASP A 648 -16.33 -8.98 27.40
C ASP A 648 -15.85 -10.32 26.80
N GLY A 649 -14.57 -10.45 26.47
CA GLY A 649 -13.95 -11.72 26.02
C GLY A 649 -13.96 -12.00 24.51
N ALA A 650 -14.86 -11.39 23.72
CA ALA A 650 -14.83 -11.41 22.25
C ALA A 650 -15.44 -10.14 21.65
N VAL A 651 -14.94 -9.72 20.48
CA VAL A 651 -15.50 -8.62 19.68
C VAL A 651 -16.47 -9.22 18.68
N SER A 652 -17.76 -8.91 18.81
CA SER A 652 -18.81 -9.38 17.89
C SER A 652 -19.27 -8.24 16.98
N ALA A 653 -19.46 -8.50 15.69
CA ALA A 653 -19.99 -7.50 14.75
C ALA A 653 -20.95 -8.14 13.74
N LYS A 654 -21.94 -7.35 13.30
CA LYS A 654 -22.79 -7.68 12.15
C LYS A 654 -22.43 -6.79 10.97
N LEU A 655 -22.32 -7.39 9.79
CA LEU A 655 -22.07 -6.69 8.53
C LEU A 655 -23.39 -6.40 7.82
N THR A 656 -23.41 -5.42 6.92
CA THR A 656 -24.56 -5.09 6.06
C THR A 656 -24.76 -6.10 4.93
N LEU A 657 -23.78 -6.98 4.70
CA LEU A 657 -23.83 -7.99 3.66
C LEU A 657 -25.02 -8.93 3.85
N ASP A 658 -25.69 -9.25 2.75
CA ASP A 658 -26.69 -10.31 2.67
C ASP A 658 -26.02 -11.55 2.04
N LEU A 659 -25.80 -12.60 2.84
CA LEU A 659 -25.00 -13.74 2.40
C LEU A 659 -25.60 -14.46 1.15
N PRO A 660 -26.92 -14.70 1.05
CA PRO A 660 -27.52 -15.23 -0.18
C PRO A 660 -27.29 -14.36 -1.42
N LEU A 661 -27.49 -13.04 -1.32
CA LEU A 661 -27.24 -12.12 -2.43
C LEU A 661 -25.77 -12.04 -2.80
N GLN A 662 -24.87 -12.05 -1.82
CA GLN A 662 -23.43 -12.10 -2.02
C GLN A 662 -23.03 -13.38 -2.77
N ALA A 663 -23.52 -14.54 -2.35
CA ALA A 663 -23.21 -15.81 -2.99
C ALA A 663 -23.74 -15.89 -4.43
N LEU A 664 -24.96 -15.37 -4.69
CA LEU A 664 -25.49 -15.23 -6.04
C LEU A 664 -24.58 -14.32 -6.89
N SER A 665 -24.22 -13.16 -6.34
CA SER A 665 -23.37 -12.17 -7.00
C SER A 665 -22.02 -12.75 -7.39
N GLN A 666 -21.38 -13.49 -6.48
CA GLN A 666 -20.08 -14.13 -6.71
C GLN A 666 -20.16 -15.19 -7.83
N ARG A 667 -21.17 -16.06 -7.81
CA ARG A 667 -21.35 -17.09 -8.85
C ARG A 667 -21.68 -16.52 -10.23
N VAL A 668 -22.51 -15.48 -10.29
CA VAL A 668 -22.81 -14.79 -11.55
C VAL A 668 -21.56 -14.08 -12.08
N LEU A 669 -20.78 -13.44 -11.21
CA LEU A 669 -19.53 -12.78 -11.59
C LEU A 669 -18.52 -13.79 -12.15
N ASP A 670 -18.35 -14.94 -11.50
CA ASP A 670 -17.52 -16.03 -12.01
C ASP A 670 -18.02 -16.52 -13.38
N CYS A 671 -19.29 -16.91 -13.48
CA CYS A 671 -19.84 -17.43 -14.72
C CYS A 671 -19.78 -16.42 -15.89
N VAL A 672 -20.32 -15.22 -15.70
CA VAL A 672 -20.56 -14.26 -16.78
C VAL A 672 -19.33 -13.38 -17.01
N ALA A 673 -18.78 -12.77 -15.95
CA ALA A 673 -17.68 -11.82 -16.10
C ALA A 673 -16.33 -12.50 -16.34
N MET A 674 -16.00 -13.52 -15.55
CA MET A 674 -14.72 -14.23 -15.74
C MET A 674 -14.77 -15.10 -16.98
N HIS A 675 -15.82 -15.92 -17.09
CA HIS A 675 -15.87 -17.01 -18.06
C HIS A 675 -16.77 -16.78 -19.29
N ARG A 676 -17.36 -15.59 -19.48
CA ARG A 676 -18.25 -15.29 -20.63
C ARG A 676 -19.41 -16.30 -20.79
N GLY A 677 -19.77 -16.99 -19.72
CA GLY A 677 -20.87 -17.94 -19.70
C GLY A 677 -22.23 -17.26 -19.64
N ARG A 678 -23.27 -18.07 -19.76
CA ARG A 678 -24.67 -17.68 -19.57
C ARG A 678 -25.19 -18.27 -18.27
N TRP A 679 -25.73 -17.39 -17.42
CA TRP A 679 -26.38 -17.76 -16.18
C TRP A 679 -27.88 -18.00 -16.39
N ASP A 680 -28.38 -19.17 -16.00
CA ASP A 680 -29.80 -19.51 -16.07
C ASP A 680 -30.22 -20.36 -14.86
N GLY A 681 -31.16 -19.85 -14.07
CA GLY A 681 -31.77 -20.59 -12.94
C GLY A 681 -30.77 -21.20 -11.95
N GLY A 682 -29.62 -20.55 -11.70
CA GLY A 682 -28.58 -21.06 -10.80
C GLY A 682 -27.47 -21.87 -11.47
N LYS A 683 -27.51 -22.08 -12.79
CA LYS A 683 -26.52 -22.85 -13.55
C LYS A 683 -25.74 -21.95 -14.51
N CYS A 684 -24.44 -22.22 -14.62
CA CYS A 684 -23.58 -21.62 -15.64
C CYS A 684 -23.48 -22.55 -16.85
N SER A 685 -23.63 -22.00 -18.05
CA SER A 685 -23.50 -22.73 -19.32
C SER A 685 -22.63 -21.96 -20.31
N GLY A 686 -21.92 -22.67 -21.20
CA GLY A 686 -21.09 -22.05 -22.24
C GLY A 686 -19.86 -21.29 -21.74
N ALA A 687 -19.43 -21.54 -20.50
CA ALA A 687 -18.24 -20.95 -19.90
C ALA A 687 -16.97 -21.25 -20.72
N GLN A 688 -16.14 -20.25 -20.90
CA GLN A 688 -14.84 -20.29 -21.58
C GLN A 688 -13.71 -20.00 -20.59
N PRO A 689 -12.47 -20.44 -20.85
CA PRO A 689 -11.32 -20.05 -20.05
C PRO A 689 -11.20 -18.51 -19.96
N ALA A 690 -10.97 -17.99 -18.75
CA ALA A 690 -10.74 -16.57 -18.57
C ALA A 690 -9.36 -16.19 -19.15
N PRO A 691 -9.23 -15.07 -19.89
CA PRO A 691 -7.95 -14.52 -20.28
C PRO A 691 -7.05 -14.24 -19.07
N GLU A 692 -5.74 -14.36 -19.27
CA GLU A 692 -4.76 -14.05 -18.24
C GLU A 692 -4.91 -12.60 -17.74
N GLY A 693 -4.82 -12.41 -16.42
CA GLY A 693 -4.95 -11.08 -15.79
C GLY A 693 -6.37 -10.52 -15.70
N ARG A 694 -7.37 -11.20 -16.28
CA ARG A 694 -8.78 -10.81 -16.14
C ARG A 694 -9.17 -10.75 -14.66
N HIS A 695 -9.88 -9.70 -14.30
CA HIS A 695 -10.48 -9.51 -12.99
C HIS A 695 -11.79 -8.75 -13.13
N ALA A 696 -12.66 -8.92 -12.15
CA ALA A 696 -14.01 -8.39 -12.17
C ALA A 696 -14.48 -8.05 -10.75
N GLY A 697 -15.43 -7.12 -10.65
CA GLY A 697 -16.00 -6.70 -9.38
C GLY A 697 -17.44 -6.22 -9.53
N LEU A 698 -18.22 -6.37 -8.47
CA LEU A 698 -19.62 -5.95 -8.39
C LEU A 698 -19.93 -5.41 -6.99
N VAL A 699 -20.69 -4.33 -6.94
CA VAL A 699 -21.34 -3.85 -5.71
C VAL A 699 -22.85 -3.72 -5.93
N ILE A 700 -23.63 -4.09 -4.90
CA ILE A 700 -25.06 -3.77 -4.76
C ILE A 700 -25.24 -3.11 -3.39
N LEU A 701 -25.88 -1.93 -3.36
CA LEU A 701 -26.11 -1.15 -2.15
C LEU A 701 -27.54 -0.62 -2.06
N ASP A 702 -28.05 -0.50 -0.85
CA ASP A 702 -29.31 0.17 -0.51
C ASP A 702 -29.07 1.69 -0.45
N THR A 703 -29.80 2.47 -1.24
CA THR A 703 -29.47 3.89 -1.44
C THR A 703 -29.97 4.80 -0.32
N GLU A 704 -30.89 4.31 0.49
CA GLU A 704 -31.55 5.02 1.56
C GLU A 704 -30.73 4.93 2.84
N THR A 705 -30.14 3.76 3.09
CA THR A 705 -29.34 3.47 4.29
C THR A 705 -27.83 3.54 4.06
N GLY A 706 -27.38 3.36 2.81
CA GLY A 706 -25.98 3.19 2.47
C GLY A 706 -25.44 1.77 2.74
N ASP A 707 -26.31 0.82 3.10
CA ASP A 707 -25.91 -0.57 3.35
C ASP A 707 -25.37 -1.20 2.08
N ILE A 708 -24.12 -1.67 2.11
CA ILE A 708 -23.57 -2.50 1.05
C ILE A 708 -24.09 -3.93 1.27
N LEU A 709 -24.98 -4.37 0.39
CA LEU A 709 -25.66 -5.67 0.48
C LEU A 709 -24.83 -6.79 -0.15
N ALA A 710 -24.04 -6.47 -1.19
CA ALA A 710 -23.08 -7.38 -1.80
C ALA A 710 -21.86 -6.61 -2.32
N ALA A 711 -20.68 -7.18 -2.12
CA ALA A 711 -19.40 -6.75 -2.67
C ALA A 711 -18.65 -8.00 -3.17
N ALA A 712 -18.85 -8.35 -4.44
CA ALA A 712 -18.29 -9.55 -5.06
C ALA A 712 -17.07 -9.21 -5.92
N GLY A 713 -16.08 -10.09 -5.96
CA GLY A 713 -14.82 -9.83 -6.67
C GLY A 713 -14.11 -11.11 -7.11
N MET A 714 -13.49 -11.07 -8.28
CA MET A 714 -12.81 -12.22 -8.92
C MET A 714 -11.54 -11.79 -9.67
N GLY A 715 -10.65 -12.75 -9.91
CA GLY A 715 -9.45 -12.57 -10.75
C GLY A 715 -8.22 -12.00 -10.03
N ALA A 716 -8.29 -11.80 -8.71
CA ALA A 716 -7.12 -11.39 -7.92
C ALA A 716 -6.14 -12.56 -7.64
N GLY A 717 -6.58 -13.81 -7.82
CA GLY A 717 -5.82 -15.03 -7.51
C GLY A 717 -6.50 -15.85 -6.40
N ALA A 718 -6.23 -17.15 -6.35
CA ALA A 718 -6.80 -18.03 -5.33
C ALA A 718 -6.06 -17.86 -4.00
N VAL A 719 -6.81 -17.75 -2.90
CA VAL A 719 -6.25 -17.64 -1.56
C VAL A 719 -6.87 -18.69 -0.65
N THR A 720 -5.99 -19.43 0.02
CA THR A 720 -6.31 -20.55 0.90
C THR A 720 -5.39 -20.53 2.11
N SER A 721 -5.72 -21.28 3.15
CA SER A 721 -4.80 -21.49 4.28
C SER A 721 -3.47 -22.12 3.85
N ALA A 722 -3.47 -22.96 2.79
CA ALA A 722 -2.29 -23.66 2.29
C ALA A 722 -1.25 -22.72 1.65
N ASN A 723 -1.67 -21.63 1.01
CA ASN A 723 -0.77 -20.65 0.39
C ASN A 723 -0.66 -19.33 1.16
N TRP A 724 -1.18 -19.26 2.40
CA TRP A 724 -1.21 -18.04 3.23
C TRP A 724 0.16 -17.36 3.36
N ALA A 725 1.22 -18.11 3.67
CA ALA A 725 2.54 -17.53 3.89
C ALA A 725 3.05 -16.78 2.66
N GLU A 726 2.86 -17.34 1.46
CA GLU A 726 3.28 -16.72 0.19
C GLU A 726 2.43 -15.49 -0.12
N VAL A 727 1.12 -15.58 0.10
CA VAL A 727 0.18 -14.47 -0.09
C VAL A 727 0.49 -13.31 0.86
N ARG A 728 0.72 -13.59 2.15
CA ARG A 728 1.09 -12.61 3.17
C ARG A 728 2.39 -11.89 2.81
N ASP A 729 3.41 -12.63 2.36
CA ASP A 729 4.70 -12.06 2.02
C ASP A 729 4.64 -11.27 0.70
N PHE A 730 3.84 -11.72 -0.26
CA PHE A 730 3.51 -10.95 -1.46
C PHE A 730 2.79 -9.64 -1.09
N ASP A 731 1.77 -9.70 -0.23
CA ASP A 731 1.03 -8.54 0.25
C ASP A 731 1.93 -7.49 0.91
N ARG A 732 2.88 -7.92 1.75
CA ARG A 732 3.85 -7.01 2.40
C ARG A 732 4.73 -6.25 1.40
N THR A 733 5.02 -6.84 0.25
CA THR A 733 5.92 -6.26 -0.76
C THR A 733 5.20 -5.55 -1.90
N SER A 734 3.97 -5.96 -2.21
CA SER A 734 3.16 -5.48 -3.33
C SER A 734 1.67 -5.47 -2.94
N PRO A 735 1.28 -4.71 -1.89
CA PRO A 735 -0.06 -4.82 -1.29
C PRO A 735 -1.19 -4.46 -2.27
N ALA A 736 -0.93 -3.54 -3.20
CA ALA A 736 -1.91 -3.11 -4.18
C ALA A 736 -2.31 -4.23 -5.15
N ARG A 737 -1.37 -5.12 -5.52
CA ARG A 737 -1.58 -6.25 -6.45
C ARG A 737 -1.87 -7.56 -5.73
N SER A 738 -2.08 -7.50 -4.42
CA SER A 738 -2.28 -8.68 -3.60
C SER A 738 -3.61 -9.37 -3.92
N PRO A 739 -3.66 -10.70 -3.92
CA PRO A 739 -4.92 -11.44 -4.06
C PRO A 739 -5.87 -11.21 -2.86
N LEU A 740 -5.39 -10.55 -1.80
CA LEU A 740 -6.18 -10.14 -0.63
C LEU A 740 -7.01 -8.87 -0.88
N ARG A 741 -6.85 -8.19 -2.01
CA ARG A 741 -7.65 -7.02 -2.37
C ARG A 741 -8.93 -7.46 -3.05
N LEU A 742 -10.06 -6.94 -2.57
CA LEU A 742 -11.37 -7.20 -3.17
C LEU A 742 -11.63 -6.17 -4.28
N PRO A 743 -11.67 -6.57 -5.58
CA PRO A 743 -11.83 -5.62 -6.70
C PRO A 743 -13.09 -4.75 -6.64
N ALA A 744 -14.10 -5.15 -5.88
CA ALA A 744 -15.30 -4.34 -5.63
C ALA A 744 -15.01 -3.04 -4.85
N LEU A 745 -14.00 -3.04 -4.00
CA LEU A 745 -13.71 -1.98 -3.02
C LEU A 745 -12.31 -1.41 -3.16
N GLN A 746 -11.36 -2.17 -3.73
CA GLN A 746 -9.94 -1.83 -3.71
C GLN A 746 -9.29 -2.15 -5.05
N HIS A 747 -8.35 -1.30 -5.47
CA HIS A 747 -7.55 -1.49 -6.68
C HIS A 747 -6.15 -0.89 -6.54
N ASP A 748 -5.23 -1.30 -7.41
CA ASP A 748 -3.88 -0.74 -7.54
C ASP A 748 -3.77 0.45 -8.51
N GLY A 749 -4.87 0.78 -9.19
CA GLY A 749 -4.95 1.87 -10.17
C GLY A 749 -4.66 1.38 -11.59
N GLY A 750 -4.23 2.29 -12.46
CA GLY A 750 -3.94 2.00 -13.87
C GLY A 750 -5.18 1.91 -14.77
N ALA A 751 -4.92 1.69 -16.07
CA ALA A 751 -5.93 1.77 -17.13
C ALA A 751 -7.08 0.75 -16.98
N HIS A 752 -6.85 -0.37 -16.28
CA HIS A 752 -7.88 -1.39 -16.05
C HIS A 752 -8.94 -0.98 -15.02
N GLN A 753 -8.78 0.17 -14.36
CA GLN A 753 -9.74 0.73 -13.41
C GLN A 753 -10.48 1.95 -13.97
N SER A 754 -10.22 2.31 -15.23
CA SER A 754 -10.89 3.43 -15.88
C SER A 754 -12.38 3.10 -16.13
N PRO A 755 -13.33 3.91 -15.63
CA PRO A 755 -14.77 3.68 -15.80
C PRO A 755 -15.25 3.83 -17.26
N GLY A 756 -14.49 4.58 -18.07
CA GLY A 756 -14.92 4.99 -19.39
C GLY A 756 -16.27 5.71 -19.33
N SER A 757 -17.14 5.42 -20.29
CA SER A 757 -18.41 6.14 -20.46
C SER A 757 -19.41 6.05 -19.29
N THR A 758 -19.20 5.25 -18.24
CA THR A 758 -20.02 5.35 -17.00
C THR A 758 -19.73 6.64 -16.24
N PHE A 759 -18.51 7.20 -16.34
CA PHE A 759 -18.17 8.49 -15.73
C PHE A 759 -18.94 9.67 -16.31
N LYS A 760 -19.53 9.54 -17.51
CA LYS A 760 -20.40 10.57 -18.08
C LYS A 760 -21.61 10.91 -17.21
N VAL A 761 -21.98 10.04 -16.28
CA VAL A 761 -22.96 10.36 -15.23
C VAL A 761 -22.44 11.49 -14.33
N VAL A 762 -21.17 11.43 -13.92
CA VAL A 762 -20.49 12.48 -13.16
C VAL A 762 -20.27 13.72 -14.01
N SER A 763 -19.83 13.57 -15.27
CA SER A 763 -19.71 14.69 -16.22
C SER A 763 -21.06 15.42 -16.41
N ALA A 764 -22.16 14.67 -16.50
CA ALA A 764 -23.50 15.23 -16.60
C ALA A 764 -23.90 16.05 -15.36
N LEU A 765 -23.57 15.57 -14.15
CA LEU A 765 -23.78 16.34 -12.92
C LEU A 765 -22.95 17.63 -12.93
N GLY A 766 -21.70 17.57 -13.38
CA GLY A 766 -20.86 18.76 -13.54
C GLY A 766 -21.42 19.77 -14.54
N LEU A 767 -21.96 19.31 -15.67
CA LEU A 767 -22.61 20.18 -16.65
C LEU A 767 -23.88 20.83 -16.07
N GLU A 768 -24.68 20.10 -15.29
CA GLU A 768 -25.85 20.67 -14.59
C GLU A 768 -25.44 21.69 -13.51
N ILE A 769 -24.29 21.51 -12.84
CA ILE A 769 -23.72 22.56 -11.98
C ILE A 769 -23.41 23.82 -12.81
N ALA A 770 -22.77 23.67 -13.98
CA ALA A 770 -22.44 24.79 -14.84
C ALA A 770 -23.70 25.53 -15.33
N ALA A 771 -24.75 24.78 -15.70
CA ALA A 771 -26.03 25.29 -16.19
C ALA A 771 -26.76 26.21 -15.19
N GLN A 772 -26.52 26.05 -13.88
CA GLN A 772 -27.10 26.94 -12.86
C GLN A 772 -26.64 28.40 -13.01
N SER A 773 -25.49 28.62 -13.64
CA SER A 773 -24.89 29.95 -13.82
C SER A 773 -24.72 30.37 -15.29
N ASP A 774 -24.94 29.45 -16.24
CA ASP A 774 -24.81 29.70 -17.67
C ASP A 774 -26.07 29.24 -18.44
N PRO A 775 -26.95 30.18 -18.85
CA PRO A 775 -28.16 29.88 -19.61
C PRO A 775 -27.90 29.22 -20.97
N GLN A 776 -26.73 29.43 -21.59
CA GLN A 776 -26.39 28.79 -22.87
C GLN A 776 -26.10 27.30 -22.65
N ILE A 777 -25.41 26.96 -21.56
CA ILE A 777 -25.23 25.57 -21.16
C ILE A 777 -26.60 24.96 -20.82
N ASP A 778 -27.44 25.61 -20.03
CA ASP A 778 -28.79 25.08 -19.72
C ASP A 778 -29.61 24.79 -20.98
N ALA A 779 -29.60 25.70 -21.96
CA ALA A 779 -30.26 25.50 -23.25
C ALA A 779 -29.69 24.29 -24.01
N LEU A 780 -28.36 24.14 -24.06
CA LEU A 780 -27.68 23.00 -24.68
C LEU A 780 -28.08 21.67 -24.02
N LEU A 781 -28.09 21.63 -22.67
CA LEU A 781 -28.48 20.43 -21.92
C LEU A 781 -29.97 20.10 -22.12
N GLY A 782 -30.83 21.12 -22.20
CA GLY A 782 -32.27 21.01 -22.45
C GLY A 782 -32.64 20.51 -23.85
N GLY A 783 -31.68 20.49 -24.78
CA GLY A 783 -31.87 19.98 -26.13
C GLY A 783 -32.12 21.09 -27.13
N MET A 784 -31.10 21.43 -27.91
CA MET A 784 -31.16 22.44 -28.97
C MET A 784 -31.32 21.79 -30.35
N PRO A 785 -31.89 22.50 -31.34
CA PRO A 785 -31.82 22.08 -32.74
C PRO A 785 -30.36 21.94 -33.19
N LEU A 786 -30.03 20.90 -33.96
CA LEU A 786 -28.66 20.64 -34.43
C LEU A 786 -27.99 21.86 -35.09
N PRO A 787 -28.65 22.63 -35.99
CA PRO A 787 -28.04 23.84 -36.56
C PRO A 787 -27.75 24.94 -35.53
N ALA A 788 -28.52 25.00 -34.44
CA ALA A 788 -28.27 25.94 -33.37
C ALA A 788 -27.03 25.56 -32.54
N ILE A 789 -26.79 24.26 -32.34
CA ILE A 789 -25.58 23.74 -31.69
C ILE A 789 -24.34 24.07 -32.53
N ASN A 790 -24.39 23.79 -33.83
CA ASN A 790 -23.28 24.09 -34.75
C ASN A 790 -22.97 25.59 -34.80
N ARG A 791 -24.00 26.45 -34.81
CA ARG A 791 -23.80 27.90 -34.72
C ARG A 791 -23.15 28.33 -33.41
N LEU A 792 -23.57 27.77 -32.27
CA LEU A 792 -22.97 28.06 -30.97
C LEU A 792 -21.47 27.72 -30.94
N ALA A 793 -21.09 26.55 -31.47
CA ALA A 793 -19.69 26.15 -31.58
C ALA A 793 -18.89 27.11 -32.50
N ALA A 794 -19.42 27.37 -33.70
CA ALA A 794 -18.76 28.22 -34.70
C ALA A 794 -18.57 29.67 -34.22
N GLN A 795 -19.57 30.25 -33.57
CA GLN A 795 -19.49 31.62 -33.01
C GLN A 795 -18.39 31.78 -31.97
N ARG A 796 -18.03 30.71 -31.27
CA ARG A 796 -16.93 30.70 -30.28
C ARG A 796 -15.63 30.10 -30.83
N GLY A 797 -15.56 29.82 -32.13
CA GLY A 797 -14.37 29.31 -32.80
C GLY A 797 -14.03 27.84 -32.50
N TYR A 798 -14.95 27.07 -31.92
CA TYR A 798 -14.72 25.65 -31.68
C TYR A 798 -14.85 24.85 -32.97
N GLY A 799 -13.88 23.95 -33.22
CA GLY A 799 -13.95 22.97 -34.30
C GLY A 799 -14.90 21.81 -33.98
N PHE A 800 -16.13 22.09 -33.54
CA PHE A 800 -17.17 21.11 -33.23
C PHE A 800 -18.31 21.19 -34.26
N GLN A 801 -18.77 20.04 -34.73
CA GLN A 801 -19.98 19.91 -35.54
C GLN A 801 -20.74 18.64 -35.14
N THR A 802 -22.08 18.69 -35.25
CA THR A 802 -22.95 17.57 -34.89
C THR A 802 -22.86 16.38 -35.86
N ASP A 803 -22.56 16.64 -37.13
CA ASP A 803 -22.37 15.62 -38.16
C ASP A 803 -20.99 14.97 -38.13
N ALA A 804 -20.07 15.48 -37.30
CA ALA A 804 -18.69 15.00 -37.21
C ALA A 804 -18.51 13.80 -36.27
N ALA A 805 -17.65 12.87 -36.67
CA ALA A 805 -17.27 11.70 -35.88
C ALA A 805 -16.19 12.00 -34.82
N SER A 806 -15.45 13.11 -34.98
CA SER A 806 -14.34 13.50 -34.11
C SER A 806 -14.45 14.95 -33.61
N TYR A 807 -13.85 15.23 -32.46
CA TYR A 807 -13.72 16.57 -31.90
C TYR A 807 -12.32 16.78 -31.29
N PRO A 808 -11.61 17.86 -31.65
CA PRO A 808 -11.94 18.84 -32.70
C PRO A 808 -11.83 18.24 -34.11
N LEU A 809 -12.48 18.90 -35.08
CA LEU A 809 -12.49 18.52 -36.49
C LEU A 809 -11.10 18.48 -37.15
N ASN A 810 -10.14 19.27 -36.65
CA ASN A 810 -8.81 19.33 -37.24
C ASN A 810 -8.06 18.01 -36.95
N PRO A 811 -7.76 17.19 -37.97
CA PRO A 811 -7.16 15.86 -37.78
C PRO A 811 -5.71 15.93 -37.28
N ARG A 812 -5.05 17.10 -37.35
CA ARG A 812 -3.69 17.30 -36.82
C ARG A 812 -3.68 17.49 -35.31
N LEU A 813 -4.83 17.76 -34.69
CA LEU A 813 -4.95 17.93 -33.25
C LEU A 813 -5.32 16.61 -32.58
N ALA A 814 -4.87 16.44 -31.34
CA ALA A 814 -5.32 15.35 -30.50
C ALA A 814 -6.83 15.46 -30.26
N HIS A 815 -7.57 14.43 -30.67
CA HIS A 815 -9.02 14.45 -30.77
C HIS A 815 -9.67 13.28 -30.03
N ILE A 816 -10.97 13.42 -29.79
CA ILE A 816 -11.85 12.36 -29.29
C ILE A 816 -12.75 11.92 -30.42
N THR A 817 -12.95 10.61 -30.58
CA THR A 817 -13.89 10.04 -31.56
C THR A 817 -15.13 9.45 -30.88
N ASN A 818 -16.25 9.46 -31.60
CA ASN A 818 -17.40 8.65 -31.24
C ASN A 818 -17.15 7.17 -31.53
N TYR A 819 -17.78 6.29 -30.74
CA TYR A 819 -17.69 4.85 -30.96
C TYR A 819 -18.21 4.48 -32.35
N ARG A 820 -17.43 3.69 -33.10
CA ARG A 820 -17.66 3.34 -34.52
C ARG A 820 -17.86 4.55 -35.44
N GLU A 821 -17.23 5.68 -35.11
CA GLU A 821 -17.19 6.89 -35.94
C GLU A 821 -18.57 7.42 -36.38
N GLN A 822 -19.59 7.22 -35.54
CA GLN A 822 -20.95 7.66 -35.87
C GLN A 822 -21.14 9.16 -35.62
N SER A 823 -21.86 9.83 -36.54
CA SER A 823 -22.35 11.20 -36.38
C SER A 823 -23.46 11.32 -35.32
N LEU A 824 -23.58 12.48 -34.68
CA LEU A 824 -24.54 12.75 -33.60
C LEU A 824 -25.97 12.89 -34.15
N ASP A 825 -26.13 13.35 -35.39
CA ASP A 825 -27.42 13.70 -35.99
C ASP A 825 -28.41 12.54 -36.02
N ARG A 826 -27.92 11.31 -36.23
CA ARG A 826 -28.75 10.09 -36.22
C ARG A 826 -29.37 9.77 -34.86
N ARG A 827 -28.93 10.46 -33.80
CA ARG A 827 -29.36 10.27 -32.42
C ARG A 827 -30.21 11.43 -31.89
N ALA A 828 -30.43 12.46 -32.73
CA ALA A 828 -31.34 13.53 -32.42
C ALA A 828 -32.80 13.04 -32.42
N GLN A 829 -33.61 13.60 -31.53
CA GLN A 829 -35.05 13.39 -31.49
C GLN A 829 -35.71 14.66 -32.01
N GLU A 830 -36.52 14.54 -33.06
CA GLU A 830 -37.18 15.68 -33.71
C GLU A 830 -36.18 16.78 -34.14
N GLY A 831 -34.97 16.38 -34.56
CA GLY A 831 -33.90 17.29 -34.94
C GLY A 831 -33.24 18.04 -33.77
N ARG A 832 -33.52 17.63 -32.53
CA ARG A 832 -32.95 18.22 -31.31
C ARG A 832 -32.05 17.21 -30.58
N LEU A 833 -30.99 17.73 -29.95
CA LEU A 833 -30.06 16.92 -29.18
C LEU A 833 -29.69 17.65 -27.88
N GLY A 834 -29.84 16.97 -26.75
CA GLY A 834 -29.47 17.44 -25.42
C GLY A 834 -28.84 16.34 -24.57
N LEU A 835 -28.74 16.61 -23.27
CA LEU A 835 -28.04 15.74 -22.32
C LEU A 835 -28.64 14.32 -22.27
N ALA A 836 -29.98 14.20 -22.32
CA ALA A 836 -30.66 12.91 -22.27
C ALA A 836 -30.27 12.01 -23.46
N GLN A 837 -30.27 12.55 -24.69
CA GLN A 837 -29.85 11.80 -25.88
C GLN A 837 -28.35 11.51 -25.86
N ALA A 838 -27.53 12.48 -25.43
CA ALA A 838 -26.09 12.31 -25.31
C ALA A 838 -25.71 11.18 -24.35
N LEU A 839 -26.41 11.05 -23.22
CA LEU A 839 -26.25 9.93 -22.28
C LEU A 839 -26.76 8.61 -22.84
N THR A 840 -27.97 8.59 -23.41
CA THR A 840 -28.63 7.40 -23.98
C THR A 840 -27.74 6.68 -24.98
N TYR A 841 -27.11 7.45 -25.88
CA TYR A 841 -26.26 6.92 -26.95
C TYR A 841 -24.77 7.07 -26.68
N SER A 842 -24.39 7.54 -25.48
CA SER A 842 -23.01 7.64 -25.04
C SER A 842 -22.10 8.46 -25.97
N LEU A 843 -22.52 9.66 -26.36
CA LEU A 843 -21.86 10.48 -27.39
C LEU A 843 -20.58 11.16 -26.88
N ASN A 844 -19.40 10.65 -27.25
CA ASN A 844 -18.11 11.12 -26.74
C ASN A 844 -17.81 12.57 -27.13
N THR A 845 -18.00 12.94 -28.41
CA THR A 845 -17.66 14.28 -28.92
C THR A 845 -18.47 15.37 -28.25
N TRP A 846 -19.76 15.11 -27.97
CA TRP A 846 -20.63 16.05 -27.27
C TRP A 846 -20.17 16.30 -25.82
N PHE A 847 -19.81 15.25 -25.08
CA PHE A 847 -19.28 15.39 -23.71
C PHE A 847 -17.91 16.11 -23.70
N ALA A 848 -17.03 15.80 -24.65
CA ALA A 848 -15.72 16.45 -24.76
C ALA A 848 -15.83 17.95 -25.06
N TRP A 849 -16.73 18.35 -25.96
CA TRP A 849 -16.93 19.77 -26.28
C TRP A 849 -17.65 20.51 -25.16
N SER A 850 -18.75 19.96 -24.63
CA SER A 850 -19.49 20.59 -23.53
C SER A 850 -18.63 20.73 -22.26
N SER A 851 -17.72 19.79 -21.98
CA SER A 851 -16.76 19.95 -20.88
C SER A 851 -15.82 21.14 -21.09
N GLU A 852 -15.28 21.34 -22.30
CA GLU A 852 -14.44 22.50 -22.59
C GLU A 852 -15.22 23.81 -22.49
N LEU A 853 -16.46 23.81 -22.95
CA LEU A 853 -17.34 24.97 -22.86
C LEU A 853 -17.61 25.38 -21.40
N SER A 854 -17.74 24.39 -20.50
CA SER A 854 -18.03 24.59 -19.08
C SER A 854 -16.81 24.91 -18.21
N ASP A 855 -15.60 24.55 -18.63
CA ASP A 855 -14.39 24.70 -17.84
C ASP A 855 -13.87 26.14 -17.89
N ARG A 856 -13.93 26.83 -16.73
CA ARG A 856 -13.55 28.24 -16.63
C ARG A 856 -12.06 28.47 -16.81
N SER A 857 -11.22 27.45 -16.58
CA SER A 857 -9.77 27.54 -16.82
C SER A 857 -9.42 27.72 -18.30
N LEU A 858 -10.36 27.47 -19.21
CA LEU A 858 -10.19 27.66 -20.64
C LEU A 858 -10.64 29.03 -21.15
N PHE A 859 -11.23 29.86 -20.27
CA PHE A 859 -11.68 31.22 -20.57
C PHE A 859 -12.62 31.32 -21.79
N GLY A 860 -13.40 30.27 -22.06
CA GLY A 860 -14.37 30.21 -23.15
C GLY A 860 -13.76 30.12 -24.56
N ARG A 861 -12.46 29.83 -24.68
CA ARG A 861 -11.72 29.82 -25.96
C ARG A 861 -11.57 28.43 -26.55
N PRO A 862 -11.41 28.28 -27.88
CA PRO A 862 -11.14 26.99 -28.52
C PRO A 862 -9.68 26.51 -28.34
N ASP A 863 -8.77 27.43 -28.05
CA ASP A 863 -7.33 27.20 -27.86
C ASP A 863 -6.78 28.06 -26.69
N GLY A 864 -5.55 27.73 -26.25
CA GLY A 864 -4.91 28.39 -25.11
C GLY A 864 -5.66 28.17 -23.77
N GLY A 865 -5.60 29.17 -22.89
CA GLY A 865 -6.14 29.11 -21.53
C GLY A 865 -5.12 28.59 -20.51
N ALA A 866 -5.60 28.11 -19.37
CA ALA A 866 -4.78 27.51 -18.31
C ALA A 866 -5.30 26.10 -17.96
N PRO A 867 -5.30 25.14 -18.90
CA PRO A 867 -5.70 23.76 -18.60
C PRO A 867 -4.81 23.09 -17.53
N ASP A 868 -3.62 23.63 -17.29
CA ASP A 868 -2.60 23.10 -16.38
C ASP A 868 -2.69 23.67 -14.94
N LEU A 869 -3.84 24.23 -14.56
CA LEU A 869 -4.10 24.61 -13.18
C LEU A 869 -4.23 23.36 -12.30
N GLN A 870 -3.56 23.38 -11.16
CA GLN A 870 -3.59 22.31 -10.16
C GLN A 870 -4.16 22.83 -8.83
N ALA A 871 -4.75 21.93 -8.06
CA ALA A 871 -5.30 22.24 -6.75
C ALA A 871 -4.26 21.93 -5.67
N LEU A 872 -3.87 22.93 -4.87
CA LEU A 872 -3.09 22.71 -3.64
C LEU A 872 -4.03 22.47 -2.45
N ASP A 873 -5.16 23.17 -2.41
CA ASP A 873 -6.32 22.81 -1.60
C ASP A 873 -7.24 21.90 -2.40
N ALA A 874 -7.84 20.88 -1.76
CA ALA A 874 -8.66 19.88 -2.45
C ALA A 874 -9.81 20.48 -3.29
N ASP A 875 -10.40 21.58 -2.87
CA ASP A 875 -11.54 22.25 -3.50
C ASP A 875 -11.17 23.50 -4.32
N ALA A 876 -9.87 23.83 -4.45
CA ALA A 876 -9.45 25.06 -5.14
C ALA A 876 -9.94 25.13 -6.59
N LEU A 877 -10.19 23.97 -7.22
CA LEU A 877 -10.67 23.87 -8.59
C LEU A 877 -12.19 23.70 -8.71
N ASP A 878 -12.94 23.53 -7.62
CA ASP A 878 -14.37 23.17 -7.68
C ASP A 878 -15.21 24.27 -8.34
N SER A 879 -14.93 25.54 -8.04
CA SER A 879 -15.62 26.67 -8.68
C SER A 879 -15.17 26.96 -10.12
N ILE A 880 -14.13 26.27 -10.59
CA ILE A 880 -13.47 26.48 -11.89
C ILE A 880 -13.82 25.34 -12.86
N ARG A 881 -13.86 24.11 -12.36
CA ARG A 881 -14.05 22.86 -13.10
C ARG A 881 -15.30 22.14 -12.58
N PRO A 882 -16.48 22.42 -13.16
CA PRO A 882 -17.75 21.86 -12.66
C PRO A 882 -17.79 20.32 -12.59
N ILE A 883 -17.12 19.64 -13.53
CA ILE A 883 -17.02 18.16 -13.52
C ILE A 883 -16.19 17.64 -12.34
N VAL A 884 -15.07 18.30 -12.01
CA VAL A 884 -14.25 17.97 -10.84
C VAL A 884 -15.04 18.23 -9.56
N ALA A 885 -15.78 19.34 -9.49
CA ALA A 885 -16.66 19.65 -8.36
C ALA A 885 -17.74 18.58 -8.15
N ALA A 886 -18.36 18.10 -9.22
CA ALA A 886 -19.32 17.01 -9.16
C ALA A 886 -18.67 15.71 -8.65
N ALA A 887 -17.46 15.38 -9.12
CA ALA A 887 -16.71 14.21 -8.66
C ALA A 887 -16.38 14.30 -7.15
N HIS A 888 -15.84 15.44 -6.69
CA HIS A 888 -15.55 15.67 -5.27
C HIS A 888 -16.81 15.59 -4.40
N ARG A 889 -17.93 16.14 -4.87
CA ARG A 889 -19.23 16.03 -4.17
C ARG A 889 -19.70 14.59 -3.99
N LEU A 890 -19.32 13.70 -4.90
CA LEU A 890 -19.61 12.26 -4.83
C LEU A 890 -18.54 11.45 -4.06
N GLY A 891 -17.51 12.10 -3.51
CA GLY A 891 -16.46 11.44 -2.72
C GLY A 891 -15.24 10.97 -3.51
N PHE A 892 -15.07 11.40 -4.77
CA PHE A 892 -13.77 11.22 -5.46
C PHE A 892 -12.67 11.95 -4.69
N GLU A 893 -11.44 11.42 -4.75
CA GLU A 893 -10.26 11.82 -3.97
C GLU A 893 -10.37 11.62 -2.45
N GLN A 894 -11.49 11.08 -1.96
CA GLN A 894 -11.73 10.87 -0.53
C GLN A 894 -11.59 9.39 -0.16
N SER A 895 -11.01 9.14 1.01
CA SER A 895 -11.04 7.81 1.62
C SER A 895 -12.43 7.51 2.15
N LEU A 896 -13.08 6.48 1.64
CA LEU A 896 -14.37 6.01 2.13
C LEU A 896 -14.15 4.99 3.26
N ARG A 897 -14.50 5.37 4.48
CA ARG A 897 -14.56 4.44 5.62
C ARG A 897 -15.91 3.75 5.63
N LEU A 898 -15.91 2.43 5.84
CA LEU A 898 -17.08 1.56 5.76
C LEU A 898 -17.50 1.04 7.15
N ASP A 899 -16.94 1.58 8.23
CA ASP A 899 -17.20 1.17 9.60
C ASP A 899 -18.54 1.69 10.16
N GLY A 900 -19.25 2.54 9.42
CA GLY A 900 -20.52 3.10 9.85
C GLY A 900 -20.40 4.00 11.09
N GLY A 901 -19.19 4.54 11.36
CA GLY A 901 -18.88 5.33 12.55
C GLY A 901 -18.77 4.52 13.84
N LEU A 902 -18.60 3.20 13.75
CA LEU A 902 -18.51 2.32 14.92
C LEU A 902 -17.09 2.16 15.46
N LEU A 903 -16.06 2.39 14.64
CA LEU A 903 -14.68 2.31 15.13
C LEU A 903 -14.31 3.58 15.90
N PRO A 904 -13.49 3.48 16.96
CA PRO A 904 -13.00 4.64 17.69
C PRO A 904 -12.34 5.68 16.77
N ALA A 905 -12.46 6.96 17.10
CA ALA A 905 -11.86 8.04 16.31
C ALA A 905 -10.32 7.92 16.20
N ASP A 906 -9.68 7.35 17.22
CA ASP A 906 -8.25 7.06 17.30
C ASP A 906 -7.87 5.65 16.80
N PHE A 907 -8.80 4.93 16.15
CA PHE A 907 -8.49 3.62 15.57
C PHE A 907 -7.27 3.72 14.64
N ASN A 908 -6.32 2.80 14.83
CA ASN A 908 -5.09 2.74 14.03
C ASN A 908 -5.38 2.17 12.64
N TRP A 909 -5.95 3.00 11.77
CA TRP A 909 -6.20 2.71 10.36
C TRP A 909 -4.88 2.44 9.64
N ARG A 910 -4.80 1.31 8.94
CA ARG A 910 -3.66 0.93 8.11
C ARG A 910 -4.06 0.98 6.65
N ASN A 911 -3.07 1.21 5.79
CA ASN A 911 -3.28 1.10 4.34
C ASN A 911 -3.86 -0.26 4.00
N TRP A 912 -4.88 -0.28 3.15
CA TRP A 912 -5.58 -1.47 2.67
C TRP A 912 -6.41 -2.22 3.72
N ASP A 913 -6.72 -1.58 4.85
CA ASP A 913 -7.74 -2.07 5.78
C ASP A 913 -9.07 -2.31 5.03
N ALA A 914 -9.71 -3.46 5.27
CA ALA A 914 -10.81 -3.94 4.44
C ALA A 914 -12.12 -3.16 4.61
N LEU A 915 -12.27 -2.44 5.73
CA LEU A 915 -13.33 -1.45 5.95
C LEU A 915 -12.98 -0.07 5.37
N GLN A 916 -12.05 -0.02 4.41
CA GLN A 916 -11.71 1.18 3.65
C GLN A 916 -11.68 0.85 2.15
N ALA A 917 -12.39 1.64 1.36
CA ALA A 917 -12.29 1.55 -0.09
C ALA A 917 -11.12 2.39 -0.62
N THR A 918 -10.49 1.93 -1.70
CA THR A 918 -9.50 2.74 -2.41
C THR A 918 -10.18 4.01 -2.94
N PRO A 919 -9.63 5.21 -2.68
CA PRO A 919 -10.17 6.45 -3.24
C PRO A 919 -10.21 6.38 -4.77
N ALA A 920 -11.31 6.82 -5.36
CA ALA A 920 -11.31 7.10 -6.78
C ALA A 920 -10.43 8.32 -7.07
N HIS A 921 -9.56 8.21 -8.07
CA HIS A 921 -8.56 9.23 -8.39
C HIS A 921 -8.75 9.73 -9.82
N MET A 922 -8.72 11.04 -10.04
CA MET A 922 -8.66 11.69 -11.34
C MET A 922 -7.20 12.08 -11.62
N ASP A 923 -6.71 11.72 -12.80
CA ASP A 923 -5.36 12.12 -13.16
C ASP A 923 -5.27 13.64 -13.29
N PRO A 924 -4.10 14.25 -12.99
CA PRO A 924 -3.86 15.66 -13.27
C PRO A 924 -4.10 16.00 -14.75
N ILE A 925 -4.76 17.15 -14.97
CA ILE A 925 -5.05 17.71 -16.28
C ILE A 925 -4.02 18.80 -16.55
N HIS A 926 -3.21 18.61 -17.58
CA HIS A 926 -2.20 19.54 -18.07
C HIS A 926 -2.58 20.12 -19.43
N THR A 927 -3.38 19.40 -20.21
CA THR A 927 -3.79 19.81 -21.57
C THR A 927 -5.30 19.74 -21.80
N ARG A 928 -5.76 20.44 -22.84
CA ARG A 928 -7.16 20.36 -23.30
C ARG A 928 -7.55 18.94 -23.73
N HIS A 929 -6.65 18.22 -24.38
CA HIS A 929 -6.92 16.84 -24.79
C HIS A 929 -7.16 15.94 -23.57
N GLU A 930 -6.37 16.13 -22.52
CA GLU A 930 -6.53 15.40 -21.28
C GLU A 930 -7.84 15.72 -20.56
N LEU A 931 -8.28 16.99 -20.57
CA LEU A 931 -9.62 17.37 -20.10
C LEU A 931 -10.71 16.62 -20.87
N ARG A 932 -10.61 16.56 -22.20
CA ARG A 932 -11.57 15.82 -23.05
C ARG A 932 -11.61 14.33 -22.73
N GLN A 933 -10.45 13.71 -22.50
CA GLN A 933 -10.35 12.31 -22.10
C GLN A 933 -10.92 12.06 -20.70
N MET A 934 -10.67 12.96 -19.74
CA MET A 934 -11.25 12.92 -18.40
C MET A 934 -12.78 13.00 -18.48
N ALA A 935 -13.34 13.91 -19.27
CA ALA A 935 -14.79 14.09 -19.42
C ALA A 935 -15.54 12.84 -19.90
N ILE A 936 -14.85 11.89 -20.54
CA ILE A 936 -15.40 10.60 -20.99
C ILE A 936 -14.91 9.39 -20.17
N GLY A 937 -14.21 9.62 -19.06
CA GLY A 937 -13.84 8.60 -18.08
C GLY A 937 -12.57 7.82 -18.37
N LEU A 938 -11.64 8.35 -19.19
CA LEU A 938 -10.40 7.66 -19.56
C LEU A 938 -9.19 7.99 -18.67
N ARG A 939 -9.21 9.13 -17.96
CA ARG A 939 -8.10 9.63 -17.13
C ARG A 939 -8.43 9.65 -15.64
N MET A 940 -8.79 8.48 -15.12
CA MET A 940 -9.14 8.27 -13.71
C MET A 940 -9.19 6.78 -13.37
N GLN A 941 -9.20 6.47 -12.08
CA GLN A 941 -9.37 5.12 -11.56
C GLN A 941 -10.50 5.12 -10.54
N VAL A 942 -11.40 4.14 -10.61
CA VAL A 942 -12.55 4.04 -9.71
C VAL A 942 -12.76 2.61 -9.24
N THR A 943 -13.47 2.48 -8.11
CA THR A 943 -13.99 1.19 -7.65
C THR A 943 -15.45 1.02 -8.09
N PRO A 944 -15.96 -0.22 -8.21
CA PRO A 944 -17.39 -0.49 -8.34
C PRO A 944 -18.23 0.19 -7.27
N LEU A 945 -17.76 0.22 -6.00
CA LEU A 945 -18.44 0.98 -4.95
C LEU A 945 -18.64 2.45 -5.34
N GLN A 946 -17.59 3.13 -5.79
CA GLN A 946 -17.69 4.55 -6.18
C GLN A 946 -18.70 4.78 -7.30
N MET A 947 -18.72 3.92 -8.31
CA MET A 947 -19.66 4.06 -9.42
C MET A 947 -21.09 3.69 -9.03
N ALA A 948 -21.29 2.79 -8.08
CA ALA A 948 -22.60 2.51 -7.50
C ALA A 948 -23.09 3.71 -6.68
N LEU A 949 -22.22 4.38 -5.92
CA LEU A 949 -22.56 5.62 -5.19
C LEU A 949 -22.93 6.78 -6.12
N ALA A 950 -22.25 6.93 -7.26
CA ALA A 950 -22.63 7.91 -8.27
C ALA A 950 -24.07 7.68 -8.77
N SER A 951 -24.43 6.42 -9.09
CA SER A 951 -25.79 6.06 -9.49
C SER A 951 -26.80 6.21 -8.35
N ALA A 952 -26.42 5.84 -7.12
CA ALA A 952 -27.24 6.02 -5.94
C ALA A 952 -27.59 7.50 -5.72
N ALA A 953 -26.60 8.37 -5.87
CA ALA A 953 -26.78 9.80 -5.68
C ALA A 953 -27.73 10.41 -6.72
N VAL A 954 -27.63 9.99 -7.98
CA VAL A 954 -28.58 10.41 -9.03
C VAL A 954 -29.98 9.89 -8.75
N GLY A 955 -30.12 8.61 -8.38
CA GLY A 955 -31.41 8.01 -8.05
C GLY A 955 -32.10 8.71 -6.88
N GLN A 956 -31.39 8.88 -5.76
CA GLN A 956 -31.89 9.42 -4.50
C GLN A 956 -31.93 10.96 -4.46
N GLY A 957 -31.17 11.64 -5.32
CA GLY A 957 -31.03 13.09 -5.34
C GLY A 957 -30.20 13.68 -4.20
N ARG A 958 -29.42 12.86 -3.50
CA ARG A 958 -28.56 13.22 -2.36
C ARG A 958 -27.31 12.34 -2.35
N VAL A 959 -26.23 12.81 -1.74
CA VAL A 959 -25.01 12.01 -1.61
C VAL A 959 -25.25 10.87 -0.63
N VAL A 960 -24.96 9.63 -1.04
CA VAL A 960 -25.12 8.43 -0.21
C VAL A 960 -23.79 8.10 0.46
N THR A 961 -23.79 7.87 1.77
CA THR A 961 -22.59 7.44 2.52
C THR A 961 -22.63 5.92 2.70
N PRO A 962 -21.68 5.15 2.15
CA PRO A 962 -21.69 3.71 2.27
C PRO A 962 -21.30 3.23 3.69
N ARG A 963 -21.82 2.08 4.10
CA ARG A 963 -21.34 1.34 5.27
C ARG A 963 -21.35 -0.17 5.03
N MET A 964 -20.41 -0.85 5.67
CA MET A 964 -20.25 -2.31 5.73
C MET A 964 -20.56 -2.86 7.12
N MET A 965 -20.31 -2.09 8.19
CA MET A 965 -20.64 -2.50 9.55
C MET A 965 -22.03 -2.01 9.96
N LEU A 966 -22.87 -2.96 10.38
CA LEU A 966 -24.21 -2.70 10.90
C LEU A 966 -24.17 -2.55 12.42
N THR A 967 -23.46 -3.44 13.12
CA THR A 967 -23.32 -3.37 14.58
C THR A 967 -21.90 -3.74 15.05
N LEU A 968 -21.48 -3.21 16.19
CA LEU A 968 -20.25 -3.59 16.90
C LEU A 968 -20.57 -3.74 18.40
N GLY A 969 -20.49 -4.97 18.90
CA GLY A 969 -20.96 -5.30 20.24
C GLY A 969 -22.45 -4.98 20.40
N ARG A 970 -22.75 -4.00 21.25
CA ARG A 970 -24.11 -3.49 21.49
C ARG A 970 -24.41 -2.15 20.80
N GLN A 971 -23.49 -1.64 20.00
CA GLN A 971 -23.64 -0.37 19.29
C GLN A 971 -24.10 -0.62 17.86
N ASP A 972 -25.09 0.15 17.42
CA ASP A 972 -25.59 0.15 16.05
C ASP A 972 -24.94 1.29 15.26
N SER A 973 -24.68 1.06 13.97
CA SER A 973 -24.13 2.11 13.11
C SER A 973 -25.16 3.21 12.84
N VAL A 974 -24.66 4.42 12.66
CA VAL A 974 -25.48 5.60 12.37
C VAL A 974 -25.50 5.82 10.86
N THR A 975 -26.69 6.01 10.28
CA THR A 975 -26.82 6.51 8.90
C THR A 975 -26.72 8.04 8.94
N PRO A 976 -25.66 8.65 8.40
CA PRO A 976 -25.53 10.11 8.41
C PRO A 976 -26.61 10.77 7.56
N ALA A 977 -26.97 12.00 7.92
CA ALA A 977 -27.86 12.81 7.09
C ALA A 977 -27.19 13.11 5.75
N ALA A 978 -27.75 12.56 4.67
CA ALA A 978 -27.23 12.69 3.31
C ALA A 978 -27.54 14.06 2.71
N PRO A 979 -26.52 14.88 2.36
CA PRO A 979 -26.74 16.21 1.80
C PRO A 979 -27.37 16.12 0.40
N PRO A 980 -28.36 16.98 0.06
CA PRO A 980 -28.96 16.99 -1.26
C PRO A 980 -27.93 17.32 -2.34
N LEU A 981 -28.13 16.84 -3.57
CA LEU A 981 -27.27 17.20 -4.71
C LEU A 981 -27.52 18.62 -5.22
N GLY A 982 -28.68 19.22 -4.94
CA GLY A 982 -28.95 20.62 -5.26
C GLY A 982 -28.79 21.00 -6.74
N ILE A 983 -28.94 20.02 -7.65
CA ILE A 983 -28.84 20.19 -9.11
C ILE A 983 -30.01 19.46 -9.79
N ARG A 984 -30.28 19.83 -11.04
CA ARG A 984 -31.33 19.24 -11.85
C ARG A 984 -30.97 17.80 -12.25
N LEU A 985 -31.89 16.86 -12.09
CA LEU A 985 -31.62 15.42 -12.31
C LEU A 985 -32.53 14.75 -13.35
N ASP A 986 -33.65 15.36 -13.73
CA ASP A 986 -34.62 14.78 -14.68
C ASP A 986 -33.98 14.43 -16.02
N ARG A 987 -33.12 15.31 -16.58
CA ARG A 987 -32.41 15.06 -17.84
C ARG A 987 -31.43 13.89 -17.75
N ILE A 988 -30.74 13.75 -16.61
CA ILE A 988 -29.80 12.66 -16.33
C ILE A 988 -30.57 11.34 -16.17
N LYS A 989 -31.65 11.34 -15.39
CA LYS A 989 -32.53 10.19 -15.19
C LYS A 989 -33.15 9.73 -16.52
N ALA A 990 -33.62 10.65 -17.35
CA ALA A 990 -34.13 10.34 -18.69
C ALA A 990 -33.06 9.70 -19.58
N GLY A 991 -31.84 10.22 -19.57
CA GLY A 991 -30.72 9.65 -20.32
C GLY A 991 -30.35 8.24 -19.86
N MET A 992 -30.24 8.01 -18.55
CA MET A 992 -29.94 6.68 -17.99
C MET A 992 -31.07 5.68 -18.18
N LYS A 993 -32.33 6.15 -18.24
CA LYS A 993 -33.47 5.32 -18.64
C LYS A 993 -33.37 4.90 -20.11
N GLY A 994 -33.06 5.86 -20.99
CA GLY A 994 -32.87 5.61 -22.42
C GLY A 994 -31.80 4.56 -22.70
N VAL A 995 -30.71 4.52 -21.94
CA VAL A 995 -29.66 3.48 -22.07
C VAL A 995 -30.23 2.06 -21.94
N VAL A 996 -31.13 1.86 -20.98
CA VAL A 996 -31.72 0.54 -20.65
C VAL A 996 -32.85 0.19 -21.62
N ASP A 997 -33.62 1.18 -22.08
CA ASP A 997 -34.80 0.92 -22.90
C ASP A 997 -34.47 0.77 -24.39
N VAL A 998 -33.60 1.63 -24.93
CA VAL A 998 -33.32 1.72 -26.38
C VAL A 998 -31.84 1.88 -26.72
N GLY A 999 -31.01 2.24 -25.73
CA GLY A 999 -29.62 2.61 -25.91
C GLY A 999 -28.65 1.44 -25.75
N THR A 1000 -27.44 1.77 -25.27
CA THR A 1000 -26.29 0.84 -25.24
C THR A 1000 -26.45 -0.36 -24.31
N GLY A 1001 -27.37 -0.32 -23.34
CA GLY A 1001 -27.65 -1.42 -22.42
C GLY A 1001 -28.86 -2.27 -22.79
N ALA A 1002 -29.67 -1.84 -23.77
CA ALA A 1002 -30.98 -2.43 -24.05
C ALA A 1002 -30.92 -3.92 -24.40
N GLY A 1003 -29.87 -4.37 -25.08
CA GLY A 1003 -29.66 -5.78 -25.41
C GLY A 1003 -29.63 -6.71 -24.20
N ALA A 1004 -29.05 -6.27 -23.07
CA ALA A 1004 -28.92 -7.07 -21.86
C ALA A 1004 -30.24 -7.17 -21.07
N PHE A 1005 -31.09 -6.14 -21.12
CA PHE A 1005 -32.29 -6.03 -20.28
C PHE A 1005 -33.62 -6.28 -21.01
N ARG A 1006 -33.59 -6.63 -22.30
CA ARG A 1006 -34.80 -6.84 -23.12
C ARG A 1006 -35.54 -8.16 -22.89
N SER A 1007 -34.96 -9.09 -22.11
CA SER A 1007 -35.54 -10.42 -21.93
C SER A 1007 -36.89 -10.37 -21.20
N ALA A 1008 -37.77 -11.34 -21.48
CA ALA A 1008 -39.08 -11.42 -20.83
C ALA A 1008 -38.98 -11.54 -19.30
N ALA A 1009 -37.96 -12.24 -18.79
CA ALA A 1009 -37.70 -12.39 -17.35
C ALA A 1009 -37.46 -11.06 -16.64
N LEU A 1010 -36.94 -10.05 -17.35
CA LEU A 1010 -36.70 -8.71 -16.84
C LEU A 1010 -37.85 -7.74 -17.13
N GLY A 1011 -38.94 -8.18 -17.76
CA GLY A 1011 -40.05 -7.33 -18.18
C GLY A 1011 -40.69 -6.54 -17.04
N LYS A 1012 -40.77 -7.12 -15.83
CA LYS A 1012 -41.30 -6.45 -14.62
C LYS A 1012 -40.28 -5.55 -13.91
N VAL A 1013 -38.99 -5.83 -14.07
CA VAL A 1013 -37.89 -5.08 -13.43
C VAL A 1013 -37.49 -3.86 -14.26
N ARG A 1014 -37.46 -4.00 -15.59
CA ARG A 1014 -37.02 -2.99 -16.55
C ARG A 1014 -37.68 -1.62 -16.39
N PRO A 1015 -38.99 -1.48 -16.10
CA PRO A 1015 -39.60 -0.16 -15.91
C PRO A 1015 -38.93 0.68 -14.81
N GLY A 1016 -38.49 0.05 -13.72
CA GLY A 1016 -37.81 0.71 -12.61
C GLY A 1016 -36.28 0.74 -12.73
N LEU A 1017 -35.69 0.21 -13.82
CA LEU A 1017 -34.24 0.13 -14.00
C LEU A 1017 -33.71 1.31 -14.82
N TYR A 1018 -32.65 1.92 -14.31
CA TYR A 1018 -31.90 3.01 -14.92
C TYR A 1018 -30.41 2.66 -14.91
N GLY A 1019 -29.66 3.01 -15.96
CA GLY A 1019 -28.25 2.70 -15.97
C GLY A 1019 -27.42 3.38 -17.05
N LYS A 1020 -26.12 3.09 -17.02
CA LYS A 1020 -25.14 3.56 -17.99
C LYS A 1020 -24.11 2.46 -18.23
N THR A 1021 -23.79 2.20 -19.50
CA THR A 1021 -22.66 1.33 -19.88
C THR A 1021 -21.36 2.14 -20.04
N GLY A 1022 -20.23 1.49 -19.85
CA GLY A 1022 -18.89 2.04 -20.05
C GLY A 1022 -17.96 1.06 -20.74
N THR A 1023 -17.05 1.60 -21.55
CA THR A 1023 -15.95 0.87 -22.19
C THR A 1023 -14.74 1.79 -22.15
N ALA A 1024 -13.65 1.34 -21.54
CA ALA A 1024 -12.37 2.03 -21.50
C ALA A 1024 -11.32 1.14 -22.16
N PRO A 1025 -10.69 1.56 -23.28
CA PRO A 1025 -9.63 0.79 -23.92
C PRO A 1025 -8.47 0.54 -22.93
N SER A 1026 -7.96 -0.69 -22.89
CA SER A 1026 -6.86 -1.09 -22.00
C SER A 1026 -5.75 -1.89 -22.68
N GLY A 1027 -5.90 -2.22 -23.98
CA GLY A 1027 -4.92 -2.85 -24.85
C GLY A 1027 -5.35 -2.70 -26.31
N GLU A 1028 -4.64 -3.31 -27.26
CA GLU A 1028 -4.97 -3.22 -28.70
C GLU A 1028 -6.40 -3.71 -28.99
N ASP A 1029 -6.75 -4.91 -28.50
CA ASP A 1029 -8.06 -5.54 -28.72
C ASP A 1029 -8.84 -5.79 -27.41
N THR A 1030 -8.43 -5.16 -26.30
CA THR A 1030 -9.09 -5.34 -25.01
C THR A 1030 -9.48 -4.03 -24.34
N ALA A 1031 -10.58 -4.09 -23.61
CA ALA A 1031 -11.12 -3.00 -22.84
C ALA A 1031 -11.50 -3.44 -21.42
N THR A 1032 -11.59 -2.46 -20.54
CA THR A 1032 -12.34 -2.59 -19.28
C THR A 1032 -13.76 -2.12 -19.52
N VAL A 1033 -14.72 -2.96 -19.19
CA VAL A 1033 -16.13 -2.76 -19.48
C VAL A 1033 -16.92 -2.64 -18.20
N TRP A 1034 -17.91 -1.74 -18.21
CA TRP A 1034 -18.65 -1.32 -17.02
C TRP A 1034 -20.15 -1.25 -17.28
N PHE A 1035 -20.92 -1.48 -16.22
CA PHE A 1035 -22.30 -1.05 -16.09
C PHE A 1035 -22.50 -0.45 -14.70
N THR A 1036 -23.19 0.67 -14.60
CA THR A 1036 -23.66 1.24 -13.32
C THR A 1036 -25.10 1.70 -13.45
N GLY A 1037 -25.88 1.60 -12.38
CA GLY A 1037 -27.28 1.98 -12.40
C GLY A 1037 -27.97 1.88 -11.06
N TRP A 1038 -29.27 2.15 -11.05
CA TRP A 1038 -30.14 1.90 -9.89
C TRP A 1038 -31.46 1.30 -10.32
N LEU A 1039 -32.13 0.69 -9.34
CA LEU A 1039 -33.43 0.07 -9.46
C LEU A 1039 -34.39 0.70 -8.45
N GLU A 1040 -35.48 1.25 -8.95
CA GLU A 1040 -36.55 1.86 -8.14
C GLU A 1040 -37.14 0.88 -7.13
N ALA A 1041 -37.59 1.41 -5.99
CA ALA A 1041 -38.30 0.65 -4.96
C ALA A 1041 -39.50 -0.12 -5.54
N GLY A 1042 -39.73 -1.35 -5.06
CA GLY A 1042 -40.84 -2.19 -5.50
C GLY A 1042 -40.68 -2.86 -6.88
N SER A 1043 -39.53 -2.69 -7.54
CA SER A 1043 -39.27 -3.35 -8.83
C SER A 1043 -38.98 -4.85 -8.69
N LEU A 1044 -38.45 -5.27 -7.53
CA LEU A 1044 -38.26 -6.66 -7.14
C LEU A 1044 -39.23 -7.06 -6.04
N PRO A 1045 -39.65 -8.34 -5.97
CA PRO A 1045 -40.46 -8.85 -4.87
C PRO A 1045 -39.80 -8.61 -3.51
N GLY A 1046 -40.52 -7.93 -2.59
CA GLY A 1046 -40.03 -7.66 -1.22
C GLY A 1046 -38.98 -6.55 -1.11
N GLN A 1047 -38.53 -5.97 -2.22
CA GLN A 1047 -37.60 -4.84 -2.24
C GLN A 1047 -38.35 -3.53 -1.93
N THR A 1048 -38.15 -2.98 -0.72
CA THR A 1048 -38.81 -1.75 -0.26
C THR A 1048 -38.03 -0.47 -0.58
N HIS A 1049 -36.72 -0.56 -0.74
CA HIS A 1049 -35.81 0.58 -0.96
C HIS A 1049 -35.16 0.51 -2.33
N ARG A 1050 -34.72 1.64 -2.87
CA ARG A 1050 -33.96 1.68 -4.12
C ARG A 1050 -32.60 0.99 -3.94
N LEU A 1051 -32.20 0.23 -4.95
CA LEU A 1051 -30.90 -0.44 -4.99
C LEU A 1051 -30.02 0.21 -6.05
N ALA A 1052 -28.79 0.59 -5.70
CA ALA A 1052 -27.78 0.97 -6.68
C ALA A 1052 -26.77 -0.16 -6.89
N MET A 1053 -26.25 -0.25 -8.11
CA MET A 1053 -25.37 -1.34 -8.50
C MET A 1053 -24.33 -0.89 -9.53
N ALA A 1054 -23.15 -1.49 -9.46
CA ALA A 1054 -22.13 -1.34 -10.48
C ALA A 1054 -21.34 -2.63 -10.65
N ALA A 1055 -21.04 -2.97 -11.89
CA ALA A 1055 -20.24 -4.14 -12.28
C ALA A 1055 -19.14 -3.71 -13.25
N PHE A 1056 -17.97 -4.34 -13.15
CA PHE A 1056 -16.92 -4.21 -14.16
C PHE A 1056 -16.21 -5.52 -14.46
N VAL A 1057 -15.62 -5.56 -15.65
CA VAL A 1057 -14.79 -6.67 -16.13
C VAL A 1057 -13.60 -6.09 -16.89
N SER A 1058 -12.38 -6.46 -16.51
CA SER A 1058 -11.17 -6.12 -17.24
C SER A 1058 -10.88 -7.12 -18.37
N HIS A 1059 -10.00 -6.75 -19.31
CA HIS A 1059 -9.56 -7.62 -20.40
C HIS A 1059 -10.73 -8.24 -21.20
N SER A 1060 -11.74 -7.42 -21.50
CA SER A 1060 -12.90 -7.78 -22.30
C SER A 1060 -12.65 -7.44 -23.77
N ASP A 1061 -13.01 -8.36 -24.66
CA ASP A 1061 -13.08 -8.19 -26.12
C ASP A 1061 -14.41 -7.57 -26.60
N ALA A 1062 -15.39 -7.46 -25.70
CA ALA A 1062 -16.73 -6.93 -25.95
C ALA A 1062 -16.95 -5.54 -25.31
N THR A 1063 -18.15 -4.97 -25.48
CA THR A 1063 -18.54 -3.68 -24.87
C THR A 1063 -19.21 -3.83 -23.49
N GLY A 1064 -19.36 -2.72 -22.75
CA GLY A 1064 -20.13 -2.67 -21.50
C GLY A 1064 -21.56 -3.20 -21.59
N GLY A 1065 -22.23 -3.01 -22.73
CA GLY A 1065 -23.59 -3.54 -22.96
C GLY A 1065 -23.65 -5.04 -23.21
N GLU A 1066 -22.56 -5.64 -23.69
CA GLU A 1066 -22.47 -7.05 -24.12
C GLU A 1066 -21.77 -7.94 -23.10
N HIS A 1067 -21.19 -7.37 -22.04
CA HIS A 1067 -20.42 -8.14 -21.06
C HIS A 1067 -20.68 -7.72 -19.61
N ALA A 1068 -20.54 -6.43 -19.26
CA ALA A 1068 -20.79 -5.98 -17.89
C ALA A 1068 -22.28 -5.88 -17.55
N ALA A 1069 -23.12 -5.34 -18.43
CA ALA A 1069 -24.57 -5.26 -18.21
C ALA A 1069 -25.25 -6.64 -18.05
N PRO A 1070 -24.87 -7.69 -18.80
CA PRO A 1070 -25.33 -9.06 -18.56
C PRO A 1070 -25.10 -9.60 -17.15
N VAL A 1071 -24.03 -9.19 -16.45
CA VAL A 1071 -23.79 -9.59 -15.05
C VAL A 1071 -24.95 -9.12 -14.16
N VAL A 1072 -25.30 -7.83 -14.26
CA VAL A 1072 -26.41 -7.25 -13.50
C VAL A 1072 -27.76 -7.83 -13.95
N ALA A 1073 -27.96 -8.01 -15.25
CA ALA A 1073 -29.18 -8.60 -15.80
C ALA A 1073 -29.43 -10.02 -15.25
N ALA A 1074 -28.40 -10.85 -15.14
CA ALA A 1074 -28.49 -12.20 -14.59
C ALA A 1074 -28.89 -12.23 -13.11
N ILE A 1075 -28.33 -11.32 -12.29
CA ILE A 1075 -28.69 -11.19 -10.87
C ILE A 1075 -30.14 -10.74 -10.75
N LEU A 1076 -30.53 -9.65 -11.42
CA LEU A 1076 -31.89 -9.12 -11.36
C LEU A 1076 -32.94 -10.13 -11.86
N SER A 1077 -32.64 -10.88 -12.91
CA SER A 1077 -33.53 -11.93 -13.42
C SER A 1077 -33.70 -13.07 -12.42
N THR A 1078 -32.64 -13.45 -11.70
CA THR A 1078 -32.71 -14.48 -10.65
C THR A 1078 -33.57 -13.99 -9.48
N LEU A 1079 -33.34 -12.77 -9.01
CA LEU A 1079 -34.12 -12.18 -7.91
C LEU A 1079 -35.60 -11.98 -8.26
N ALA A 1080 -35.91 -11.64 -9.52
CA ALA A 1080 -37.29 -11.48 -9.98
C ALA A 1080 -38.09 -12.80 -9.99
N THR A 1081 -37.43 -13.95 -10.08
CA THR A 1081 -38.07 -15.27 -10.23
C THR A 1081 -38.21 -16.04 -8.91
N GLN A 1082 -37.31 -15.84 -7.94
CA GLN A 1082 -37.24 -16.60 -6.67
C GLN A 1082 -38.52 -16.61 -5.83
N ASN A 1083 -39.37 -15.57 -5.89
CA ASN A 1083 -40.62 -15.52 -5.10
C ASN A 1083 -41.84 -16.15 -5.79
N THR A 1084 -41.74 -16.53 -7.06
CA THR A 1084 -42.84 -17.21 -7.76
C THR A 1084 -42.93 -18.69 -7.38
N GLU A 1085 -41.79 -19.33 -7.08
CA GLU A 1085 -41.73 -20.76 -6.74
C GLU A 1085 -42.07 -21.04 -5.26
N GLN A 1086 -41.83 -20.11 -4.33
CA GLN A 1086 -42.22 -20.25 -2.92
C GLN A 1086 -43.72 -20.00 -2.64
N LYS A 1087 -44.47 -19.42 -3.60
CA LYS A 1087 -45.94 -19.33 -3.50
C LYS A 1087 -46.67 -20.58 -4.01
N GLY A 1088 -45.94 -21.56 -4.55
CA GLY A 1088 -46.49 -22.80 -5.11
C GLY A 1088 -46.09 -24.07 -4.35
N LYS A 1089 -45.52 -23.96 -3.14
CA LYS A 1089 -45.21 -25.08 -2.26
C LYS A 1089 -45.85 -24.91 -0.90
#